data_AF-A0A3A4V4R6-F1
#
_entry.id   AF-A0A3A4V4R6-F1
#
_cell.length_a   1.000
_cell.length_b   1.000
_cell.length_c   1.000
_cell.angle_alpha   90.00
_cell.angle_beta   90.00
_cell.angle_gamma   90.00
#
_symmetry.space_group_name_H-M   'P 1'
#
loop_
_entity.id
_entity.type
_entity.pdbx_description
1 polymer ?
#
loop_
_entity_poly.entity_id
_entity_poly.type
_entity_poly.pdbx_seq_one_letter_code
_entity_poly.pdbx_strand_id
1 'polypeptide(L)'
;MIAKNIKAALNNSDNNSMVIKYADKALSKFFMADFMKTVVSTWCIVCLVLSTFIFPFSTAYAVTTIYVNYSTGNDTTGDGSSGNPYKTFYKAYTVAVSGDTINLTGTFDWTNADETGDAAGSGYSISKNLTIQGQGVDSTIIQANPTENTADRAVFYISATVTIKDLTIRNGVTTSAYRGGGITNYGTLTIQSARVTQNHANVAGTNYWGAGGIYTEQNTTLNITNSTFDSNIYNGKAYGSGGVYSTQSATINVTGSTFNNNQGICSEPTTYPYSYSKPSGAMGTFRFCTVRVTNSTFYANSSNSYGGAIQIYYDNSYNITNCTIVNNSATLGAGGVSYRSEWDGYNLYLKNSILADNTSAGSGDDFYAYDSASGNRITDNGYNIVEYSTNKTWSGTGDITGNQANLNVDSQLQDNYSLNGPDTLALLSGSIAINAGDPANTANNGTAIPTTDERGGTRNGTTDIGAYEYNAGGIITQYTLTYSAGANGSISGTSPQTVNSGSDGTAVTAVPDTGYHFVNWSDDSTANPRTDTSVVGNVSVTANFAIDTHSLNYSAGSNGTLTGTTAQTINYGSDGSAVTAVPATGYSFIDWSDSSTDNPRTDTNITSDVSVTANFADITAPSVPGAPSTTTPTTDTTPTWTWTASTDNGSGLHATPYTVEWSMDSLFISGVISTTSTSNTFSQPSALSEGTWYFKVKAKDADNNISAYSSSGSVVIYSNPAPTPTTPPETTIKPDPDAPKQDNGWYKKVPDVDLENDQEATIYYRWDNDPTWHLYTGPMKAKRGQHTLYYYSSGGVDETVKNKVFYVDDTKPKITAKSFTALAKNTTNKIKYRISDKYSSKARVIVKVLKRTKVKIKNKWRVNQIGFMASKVCYRRDLGWVKTNKLISFKYKPRLKSGLYVLSIYARDKANNKQLKAFSKRFRIIANTKNYPILRFKDANNYVKILQQRLNMHRVTVKIDGVFEEETLWGVREFKSRRKLSNPDVVDANTWYLLMSAVGK
;
A
#
# COMPACT_ATOMS: atom_id res chain seq x y z
N MET A 1 -6.07 88.28 -20.22
CA MET A 1 -6.89 89.50 -20.39
C MET A 1 -7.97 89.62 -19.30
N ILE A 2 -8.86 88.64 -19.14
CA ILE A 2 -10.00 88.64 -18.18
C ILE A 2 -9.65 89.15 -16.77
N ALA A 3 -8.51 88.73 -16.21
CA ALA A 3 -8.05 89.13 -14.87
C ALA A 3 -7.90 90.66 -14.64
N LYS A 4 -7.81 91.48 -15.71
CA LYS A 4 -7.69 92.94 -15.58
C LYS A 4 -9.02 93.64 -15.30
N ASN A 5 -10.16 93.03 -15.65
CA ASN A 5 -11.47 93.68 -15.56
C ASN A 5 -12.15 93.48 -14.19
N ILE A 6 -11.92 92.34 -13.53
CA ILE A 6 -12.54 92.02 -12.23
C ILE A 6 -12.07 93.00 -11.13
N LYS A 7 -10.83 93.47 -11.21
CA LYS A 7 -10.24 94.37 -10.18
C LYS A 7 -10.82 95.78 -10.16
N ALA A 8 -11.70 96.14 -11.11
CA ALA A 8 -12.43 97.41 -11.11
C ALA A 8 -13.81 97.33 -10.42
N ALA A 9 -14.37 96.12 -10.27
CA ALA A 9 -15.75 95.93 -9.79
C ALA A 9 -15.92 95.87 -8.26
N LEU A 10 -14.81 95.88 -7.50
CA LEU A 10 -14.79 95.66 -6.04
C LEU A 10 -14.61 96.95 -5.21
N ASN A 11 -14.55 98.12 -5.84
CA ASN A 11 -14.28 99.40 -5.19
C ASN A 11 -15.54 100.27 -4.95
N ASN A 12 -16.76 99.71 -5.01
CA ASN A 12 -17.99 100.48 -4.81
C ASN A 12 -19.16 99.64 -4.25
N SER A 13 -20.04 100.32 -3.51
CA SER A 13 -21.27 99.85 -2.84
C SER A 13 -21.10 98.89 -1.64
N ASP A 14 -21.71 99.30 -0.53
CA ASP A 14 -21.63 98.70 0.80
C ASP A 14 -22.65 97.56 1.05
N ASN A 15 -22.52 96.91 2.21
CA ASN A 15 -23.57 96.16 2.92
C ASN A 15 -24.17 94.93 2.21
N ASN A 16 -23.46 93.80 2.24
CA ASN A 16 -23.92 92.63 3.04
C ASN A 16 -22.87 91.50 3.16
N SER A 17 -22.79 90.88 4.33
CA SER A 17 -21.66 90.02 4.76
C SER A 17 -21.74 88.53 4.37
N MET A 18 -22.58 88.15 3.41
CA MET A 18 -22.79 86.73 3.04
C MET A 18 -22.07 86.26 1.76
N VAL A 19 -21.77 87.15 0.80
CA VAL A 19 -21.23 86.73 -0.52
C VAL A 19 -19.75 86.36 -0.48
N ILE A 20 -18.94 87.04 0.35
CA ILE A 20 -17.48 86.88 0.38
C ILE A 20 -17.05 85.46 0.78
N LYS A 21 -17.80 84.79 1.67
CA LYS A 21 -17.50 83.40 2.10
C LYS A 21 -17.73 82.32 1.02
N TYR A 22 -18.34 82.66 -0.11
CA TYR A 22 -18.57 81.72 -1.22
C TYR A 22 -17.58 81.87 -2.38
N ALA A 23 -16.95 83.04 -2.57
CA ALA A 23 -16.02 83.27 -3.68
C ALA A 23 -14.72 82.43 -3.56
N ASP A 24 -14.05 82.45 -2.41
CA ASP A 24 -12.79 81.71 -2.20
C ASP A 24 -12.97 80.18 -2.30
N LYS A 25 -14.14 79.67 -1.88
CA LYS A 25 -14.48 78.24 -1.98
C LYS A 25 -14.80 77.78 -3.41
N ALA A 26 -15.10 78.70 -4.33
CA ALA A 26 -15.23 78.38 -5.75
C ALA A 26 -13.88 78.38 -6.46
N LEU A 27 -13.05 79.41 -6.23
CA LEU A 27 -11.78 79.59 -6.96
C LEU A 27 -10.74 78.50 -6.62
N SER A 28 -10.64 78.11 -5.34
CA SER A 28 -9.75 77.03 -4.88
C SER A 28 -10.09 75.67 -5.50
N LYS A 29 -11.39 75.35 -5.65
CA LYS A 29 -11.83 74.09 -6.26
C LYS A 29 -11.55 73.99 -7.76
N PHE A 30 -11.62 75.10 -8.49
CA PHE A 30 -11.39 75.08 -9.94
C PHE A 30 -9.90 74.91 -10.29
N PHE A 31 -9.00 75.57 -9.56
CA PHE A 31 -7.55 75.47 -9.83
C PHE A 31 -6.92 74.14 -9.38
N MET A 32 -7.40 73.52 -8.30
CA MET A 32 -6.88 72.19 -7.92
C MET A 32 -7.25 71.09 -8.93
N ALA A 33 -8.39 71.20 -9.62
CA ALA A 33 -8.90 70.14 -10.49
C ALA A 33 -7.98 69.84 -11.70
N ASP A 34 -7.46 70.86 -12.38
CA ASP A 34 -6.57 70.66 -13.54
C ASP A 34 -5.08 70.58 -13.16
N PHE A 35 -4.66 71.22 -12.06
CA PHE A 35 -3.30 71.03 -11.54
C PHE A 35 -3.09 69.57 -11.09
N MET A 36 -4.06 68.98 -10.38
CA MET A 36 -4.01 67.56 -9.98
C MET A 36 -3.95 66.62 -11.18
N LYS A 37 -4.77 66.83 -12.24
CA LYS A 37 -4.71 65.98 -13.45
C LYS A 37 -3.34 65.99 -14.11
N THR A 38 -2.70 67.16 -14.21
CA THR A 38 -1.41 67.33 -14.88
C THR A 38 -0.22 66.82 -14.04
N VAL A 39 -0.28 67.00 -12.72
CA VAL A 39 0.73 66.48 -11.79
C VAL A 39 0.64 64.96 -11.68
N VAL A 40 -0.57 64.39 -11.56
CA VAL A 40 -0.77 62.93 -11.47
C VAL A 40 -0.29 62.22 -12.74
N SER A 41 -0.60 62.71 -13.94
CA SER A 41 -0.11 62.08 -15.18
C SER A 41 1.42 62.06 -15.26
N THR A 42 2.08 63.15 -14.83
CA THR A 42 3.53 63.28 -14.90
C THR A 42 4.24 62.45 -13.82
N TRP A 43 3.71 62.43 -12.60
CA TRP A 43 4.23 61.57 -11.52
C TRP A 43 3.99 60.09 -11.77
N CYS A 44 2.85 59.69 -12.35
CA CYS A 44 2.65 58.30 -12.77
C CYS A 44 3.71 57.84 -13.77
N ILE A 45 4.11 58.67 -14.74
CA ILE A 45 5.16 58.31 -15.70
C ILE A 45 6.53 58.20 -15.03
N VAL A 46 6.91 59.13 -14.16
CA VAL A 46 8.19 59.08 -13.42
C VAL A 46 8.23 57.89 -12.46
N CYS A 47 7.12 57.58 -11.77
CA CYS A 47 7.00 56.40 -10.91
C CYS A 47 7.00 55.10 -11.70
N LEU A 48 6.40 55.02 -12.89
CA LEU A 48 6.55 53.86 -13.78
C LEU A 48 8.02 53.61 -14.10
N VAL A 49 8.74 54.63 -14.58
CA VAL A 49 10.14 54.50 -15.03
C VAL A 49 11.13 54.21 -13.90
N LEU A 50 10.90 54.73 -12.68
CA LEU A 50 11.71 54.39 -11.50
C LEU A 50 11.34 53.04 -10.87
N SER A 51 10.06 52.61 -10.93
CA SER A 51 9.67 51.27 -10.47
C SER A 51 10.28 50.16 -11.31
N THR A 52 10.51 50.39 -12.61
CA THR A 52 11.13 49.42 -13.52
C THR A 52 12.62 49.14 -13.27
N PHE A 53 13.29 49.85 -12.36
CA PHE A 53 14.73 49.66 -12.07
C PHE A 53 15.08 49.30 -10.61
N ILE A 54 14.09 49.18 -9.72
CA ILE A 54 14.26 48.50 -8.42
C ILE A 54 13.15 47.46 -8.28
N PHE A 55 13.21 46.44 -9.13
CA PHE A 55 12.64 45.14 -8.77
C PHE A 55 13.49 44.56 -7.61
N PRO A 56 12.95 44.36 -6.39
CA PRO A 56 13.32 43.14 -5.71
C PRO A 56 13.01 41.98 -6.66
N PHE A 57 13.92 41.01 -6.81
CA PHE A 57 13.61 39.82 -7.59
C PHE A 57 12.49 39.05 -6.88
N SER A 58 11.24 39.38 -7.21
CA SER A 58 10.10 38.50 -7.01
C SER A 58 10.30 37.32 -7.95
N THR A 59 11.10 36.36 -7.49
CA THR A 59 11.12 35.01 -8.06
C THR A 59 9.67 34.55 -8.04
N ALA A 60 9.07 34.50 -9.23
CA ALA A 60 7.76 33.87 -9.40
C ALA A 60 7.99 32.39 -9.09
N TYR A 61 7.75 32.02 -7.84
CA TYR A 61 7.74 30.64 -7.41
C TYR A 61 6.78 29.90 -8.35
N ALA A 62 7.27 28.85 -9.01
CA ALA A 62 6.42 28.03 -9.86
C ALA A 62 5.28 27.50 -8.99
N VAL A 63 4.03 27.79 -9.37
CA VAL A 63 2.85 27.36 -8.61
C VAL A 63 2.91 25.85 -8.44
N THR A 64 3.05 25.40 -7.19
CA THR A 64 3.19 23.98 -6.86
C THR A 64 1.84 23.38 -6.49
N THR A 65 1.77 22.05 -6.54
CA THR A 65 0.71 21.28 -5.90
C THR A 65 1.34 20.49 -4.77
N ILE A 66 0.94 20.82 -3.54
CA ILE A 66 1.37 20.16 -2.31
C ILE A 66 0.32 19.11 -1.98
N TYR A 67 0.75 17.86 -1.84
CA TYR A 67 -0.12 16.71 -1.65
C TYR A 67 -0.21 16.35 -0.17
N VAL A 68 -1.43 16.06 0.30
CA VAL A 68 -1.71 15.75 1.70
C VAL A 68 -2.62 14.53 1.79
N ASN A 69 -2.24 13.54 2.60
CA ASN A 69 -3.09 12.41 2.95
C ASN A 69 -3.12 12.24 4.47
N TYR A 70 -4.29 12.54 5.06
CA TYR A 70 -4.56 12.45 6.50
C TYR A 70 -4.13 11.12 7.13
N SER A 71 -4.26 10.03 6.37
CA SER A 71 -4.11 8.66 6.86
C SER A 71 -2.76 8.00 6.53
N THR A 72 -2.02 8.50 5.54
CA THR A 72 -0.81 7.82 5.03
C THR A 72 0.40 8.73 4.80
N GLY A 73 0.27 10.05 4.93
CA GLY A 73 1.36 10.97 4.57
C GLY A 73 2.61 10.79 5.42
N ASN A 74 3.75 10.54 4.75
CA ASN A 74 5.06 10.32 5.37
C ASN A 74 6.16 11.11 4.66
N ASP A 75 6.01 12.43 4.58
CA ASP A 75 7.06 13.27 4.00
C ASP A 75 8.28 13.41 4.93
N THR A 76 9.31 12.63 4.61
CA THR A 76 10.66 12.67 5.22
C THR A 76 11.64 13.58 4.46
N THR A 77 11.29 14.01 3.24
CA THR A 77 12.12 14.86 2.37
C THR A 77 11.88 16.35 2.57
N GLY A 78 10.68 16.73 3.01
CA GLY A 78 10.23 18.13 3.09
C GLY A 78 9.71 18.70 1.77
N ASP A 79 9.43 17.85 0.77
CA ASP A 79 9.00 18.29 -0.57
C ASP A 79 7.46 18.33 -0.74
N GLY A 80 6.69 17.65 0.11
CA GLY A 80 5.22 17.60 0.02
C GLY A 80 4.67 17.07 -1.31
N SER A 81 5.48 16.35 -2.09
CA SER A 81 5.14 15.88 -3.43
C SER A 81 4.09 14.76 -3.41
N SER A 82 3.59 14.38 -4.58
CA SER A 82 2.73 13.19 -4.68
C SER A 82 3.44 11.92 -4.19
N GLY A 83 4.76 11.80 -4.33
CA GLY A 83 5.53 10.65 -3.83
C GLY A 83 5.75 10.68 -2.31
N ASN A 84 5.93 11.87 -1.73
CA ASN A 84 6.13 12.09 -0.30
C ASN A 84 5.04 13.02 0.26
N PRO A 85 3.76 12.58 0.35
CA PRO A 85 2.67 13.47 0.76
C PRO A 85 2.76 13.82 2.24
N TYR A 86 2.33 15.03 2.59
CA TYR A 86 2.22 15.44 3.99
C TYR A 86 1.10 14.68 4.71
N LYS A 87 1.32 14.36 6.00
CA LYS A 87 0.29 13.76 6.86
C LYS A 87 -0.85 14.75 7.15
N THR A 88 -0.52 16.04 7.25
CA THR A 88 -1.41 17.06 7.81
C THR A 88 -1.57 18.29 6.94
N PHE A 89 -2.76 18.88 7.02
CA PHE A 89 -3.07 20.19 6.45
C PHE A 89 -2.13 21.26 7.02
N TYR A 90 -1.82 21.21 8.33
CA TYR A 90 -0.90 22.15 8.97
C TYR A 90 0.51 22.14 8.36
N LYS A 91 1.11 20.95 8.17
CA LYS A 91 2.47 20.85 7.58
C LYS A 91 2.47 21.34 6.12
N ALA A 92 1.42 21.04 5.36
CA ALA A 92 1.24 21.56 4.00
C ALA A 92 1.07 23.09 3.95
N TYR A 93 0.19 23.64 4.80
CA TYR A 93 -0.08 25.08 4.85
C TYR A 93 1.12 25.89 5.32
N THR A 94 1.94 25.37 6.25
CA THR A 94 3.13 26.08 6.73
C THR A 94 4.14 26.30 5.60
N VAL A 95 4.41 25.29 4.78
CA VAL A 95 5.36 25.39 3.64
C VAL A 95 4.80 26.11 2.40
N ALA A 96 3.48 26.01 2.14
CA ALA A 96 2.86 26.61 0.96
C ALA A 96 3.12 28.12 0.83
N VAL A 97 3.30 28.63 -0.37
CA VAL A 97 3.39 30.07 -0.67
C VAL A 97 2.13 30.58 -1.38
N SER A 98 1.93 31.90 -1.38
CA SER A 98 0.78 32.50 -2.06
C SER A 98 0.83 32.22 -3.57
N GLY A 99 -0.13 31.42 -4.04
CA GLY A 99 -0.23 30.90 -5.41
C GLY A 99 -0.44 29.39 -5.45
N ASP A 100 0.02 28.64 -4.44
CA ASP A 100 0.03 27.18 -4.43
C ASP A 100 -1.37 26.53 -4.35
N THR A 101 -1.42 25.26 -4.77
CA THR A 101 -2.56 24.36 -4.52
C THR A 101 -2.21 23.37 -3.42
N ILE A 102 -3.04 23.27 -2.39
CA ILE A 102 -3.01 22.19 -1.40
C ILE A 102 -4.06 21.16 -1.84
N ASN A 103 -3.61 19.97 -2.24
CA ASN A 103 -4.45 18.87 -2.72
C ASN A 103 -4.60 17.80 -1.64
N LEU A 104 -5.85 17.55 -1.22
CA LEU A 104 -6.20 16.89 0.02
C LEU A 104 -6.90 15.55 -0.23
N THR A 105 -6.43 14.49 0.42
CA THR A 105 -7.10 13.18 0.45
C THR A 105 -7.42 12.77 1.89
N GLY A 106 -8.67 12.39 2.15
CA GLY A 106 -9.15 11.94 3.46
C GLY A 106 -9.99 12.97 4.22
N THR A 107 -10.16 12.75 5.52
CA THR A 107 -10.96 13.61 6.41
C THR A 107 -10.04 14.32 7.40
N PHE A 108 -9.91 15.63 7.26
CA PHE A 108 -9.08 16.49 8.11
C PHE A 108 -9.93 17.10 9.23
N ASP A 109 -9.44 17.06 10.46
CA ASP A 109 -10.13 17.60 11.62
C ASP A 109 -9.24 18.42 12.56
N TRP A 110 -9.83 19.47 13.13
CA TRP A 110 -9.15 20.39 14.08
C TRP A 110 -9.15 19.90 15.54
N THR A 111 -9.38 18.61 15.77
CA THR A 111 -9.20 17.96 17.08
C THR A 111 -7.98 17.04 17.12
N ASN A 112 -7.36 16.76 15.97
CA ASN A 112 -6.13 15.98 15.86
C ASN A 112 -4.92 16.79 16.35
N ALA A 113 -4.12 16.19 17.24
CA ALA A 113 -2.92 16.81 17.81
C ALA A 113 -1.80 17.09 16.78
N ASP A 114 -1.89 16.56 15.56
CA ASP A 114 -0.97 16.87 14.46
C ASP A 114 -1.40 18.12 13.66
N GLU A 115 -2.63 18.65 13.85
CA GLU A 115 -3.27 19.71 13.04
C GLU A 115 -3.38 21.07 13.78
N THR A 116 -2.27 21.58 14.31
CA THR A 116 -2.25 22.63 15.36
C THR A 116 -2.29 24.09 14.87
N GLY A 117 -2.94 24.38 13.73
CA GLY A 117 -2.93 25.70 13.07
C GLY A 117 -4.15 26.59 13.29
N ASP A 118 -5.06 26.19 14.18
CA ASP A 118 -6.37 26.75 14.35
C ASP A 118 -6.60 27.39 15.73
N ALA A 119 -7.67 28.17 15.86
CA ALA A 119 -8.01 28.83 17.12
C ALA A 119 -9.50 28.72 17.48
N ALA A 120 -9.76 28.63 18.78
CA ALA A 120 -11.10 28.55 19.35
C ALA A 120 -11.99 29.71 18.85
N GLY A 121 -13.23 29.40 18.50
CA GLY A 121 -14.21 30.33 17.93
C GLY A 121 -13.99 30.73 16.46
N SER A 122 -12.76 30.72 15.94
CA SER A 122 -12.44 31.17 14.57
C SER A 122 -12.11 30.06 13.57
N GLY A 123 -11.65 28.90 14.02
CA GLY A 123 -11.16 27.84 13.15
C GLY A 123 -9.76 28.09 12.60
N TYR A 124 -9.40 27.35 11.55
CA TYR A 124 -8.07 27.38 10.94
C TYR A 124 -7.86 28.66 10.12
N SER A 125 -6.72 29.35 10.30
CA SER A 125 -6.46 30.65 9.67
C SER A 125 -5.72 30.54 8.33
N ILE A 126 -6.37 30.98 7.25
CA ILE A 126 -5.82 31.03 5.88
C ILE A 126 -5.57 32.50 5.48
N SER A 127 -4.31 32.90 5.51
CA SER A 127 -3.82 34.26 5.18
C SER A 127 -2.91 34.31 3.94
N LYS A 128 -2.79 33.18 3.23
CA LYS A 128 -2.06 33.03 1.96
C LYS A 128 -3.07 32.89 0.81
N ASN A 129 -2.75 33.39 -0.38
CA ASN A 129 -3.58 33.13 -1.56
C ASN A 129 -3.41 31.68 -1.98
N LEU A 130 -4.46 30.86 -1.96
CA LEU A 130 -4.33 29.40 -2.14
C LEU A 130 -5.52 28.79 -2.88
N THR A 131 -5.28 27.67 -3.56
CA THR A 131 -6.35 26.72 -3.90
C THR A 131 -6.32 25.56 -2.90
N ILE A 132 -7.44 25.26 -2.27
CA ILE A 132 -7.65 24.09 -1.41
C ILE A 132 -8.57 23.14 -2.19
N GLN A 133 -8.03 22.01 -2.64
CA GLN A 133 -8.73 21.06 -3.51
C GLN A 133 -8.83 19.69 -2.84
N GLY A 134 -9.98 19.02 -2.98
CA GLY A 134 -10.18 17.64 -2.53
C GLY A 134 -10.38 16.61 -3.65
N GLN A 135 -10.87 15.44 -3.25
CA GLN A 135 -11.11 14.26 -4.09
C GLN A 135 -12.61 14.02 -4.43
N GLY A 136 -13.44 15.05 -4.30
CA GLY A 136 -14.90 15.00 -4.37
C GLY A 136 -15.54 15.10 -2.98
N VAL A 137 -16.78 15.60 -2.92
CA VAL A 137 -17.48 15.95 -1.66
C VAL A 137 -17.59 14.80 -0.65
N ASP A 138 -17.75 13.55 -1.12
CA ASP A 138 -17.82 12.36 -0.26
C ASP A 138 -16.44 11.77 0.09
N SER A 139 -15.38 12.17 -0.62
CA SER A 139 -14.03 11.59 -0.51
C SER A 139 -13.03 12.50 0.21
N THR A 140 -13.31 13.80 0.29
CA THR A 140 -12.49 14.75 1.06
C THR A 140 -13.36 15.66 1.89
N ILE A 141 -13.06 15.69 3.18
CA ILE A 141 -13.84 16.39 4.20
C ILE A 141 -12.87 17.20 5.05
N ILE A 142 -13.21 18.46 5.34
CA ILE A 142 -12.54 19.29 6.33
C ILE A 142 -13.61 19.70 7.35
N GLN A 143 -13.34 19.43 8.63
CA GLN A 143 -14.34 19.59 9.69
C GLN A 143 -13.72 20.11 10.98
N ALA A 144 -14.42 20.95 11.74
CA ALA A 144 -13.89 21.40 13.04
C ALA A 144 -13.93 20.28 14.09
N ASN A 145 -14.87 19.34 13.97
CA ASN A 145 -15.00 18.17 14.84
C ASN A 145 -15.65 17.00 14.05
N PRO A 146 -15.29 15.73 14.31
CA PRO A 146 -16.00 14.57 13.74
C PRO A 146 -17.49 14.47 14.08
N THR A 147 -17.95 15.09 15.18
CA THR A 147 -19.36 15.10 15.62
C THR A 147 -19.99 16.48 15.37
N GLU A 148 -21.22 16.48 14.86
CA GLU A 148 -21.97 17.71 14.60
C GLU A 148 -22.23 18.52 15.88
N ASN A 149 -22.12 19.84 15.80
CA ASN A 149 -22.43 20.80 16.87
C ASN A 149 -21.69 20.57 18.22
N THR A 150 -20.54 19.87 18.20
CA THR A 150 -19.66 19.71 19.37
C THR A 150 -18.29 20.38 19.23
N ALA A 151 -18.04 21.09 18.13
CA ALA A 151 -16.85 21.93 18.02
C ALA A 151 -16.98 23.17 18.92
N ASP A 152 -15.84 23.73 19.30
CA ASP A 152 -15.67 25.03 19.96
C ASP A 152 -15.10 26.09 19.00
N ARG A 153 -15.07 25.78 17.70
CA ARG A 153 -14.45 26.57 16.63
C ARG A 153 -15.09 26.33 15.26
N ALA A 154 -14.99 27.34 14.40
CA ALA A 154 -15.40 27.23 13.00
C ALA A 154 -14.44 26.33 12.20
N VAL A 155 -14.73 26.06 10.91
CA VAL A 155 -13.75 25.35 10.06
C VAL A 155 -12.65 26.29 9.57
N PHE A 156 -12.98 27.41 8.92
CA PHE A 156 -11.98 28.33 8.37
C PHE A 156 -12.20 29.81 8.72
N TYR A 157 -11.09 30.52 8.93
CA TYR A 157 -11.00 31.98 8.90
C TYR A 157 -10.10 32.40 7.73
N ILE A 158 -10.64 33.14 6.76
CA ILE A 158 -9.99 33.45 5.49
C ILE A 158 -9.78 34.97 5.38
N SER A 159 -8.54 35.41 5.18
CA SER A 159 -8.18 36.83 5.02
C SER A 159 -7.35 37.08 3.75
N ALA A 160 -7.56 36.26 2.72
CA ALA A 160 -6.78 36.24 1.48
C ALA A 160 -7.68 35.90 0.28
N THR A 161 -7.09 35.70 -0.91
CA THR A 161 -7.81 35.17 -2.09
C THR A 161 -7.72 33.65 -2.10
N VAL A 162 -8.82 32.96 -1.78
CA VAL A 162 -8.84 31.49 -1.61
C VAL A 162 -9.93 30.85 -2.48
N THR A 163 -9.56 29.79 -3.19
CA THR A 163 -10.50 28.89 -3.86
C THR A 163 -10.61 27.59 -3.06
N ILE A 164 -11.81 27.17 -2.69
CA ILE A 164 -12.10 25.88 -2.06
C ILE A 164 -12.94 25.06 -3.05
N LYS A 165 -12.48 23.85 -3.37
CA LYS A 165 -13.12 23.03 -4.41
C LYS A 165 -13.03 21.52 -4.20
N ASP A 166 -13.98 20.80 -4.78
CA ASP A 166 -14.06 19.33 -4.81
C ASP A 166 -14.02 18.67 -3.41
N LEU A 167 -14.67 19.27 -2.40
CA LEU A 167 -14.64 18.79 -1.00
C LEU A 167 -15.85 19.24 -0.15
N THR A 168 -16.00 18.65 1.03
CA THR A 168 -17.01 19.04 2.05
C THR A 168 -16.38 19.84 3.20
N ILE A 169 -17.03 20.95 3.59
CA ILE A 169 -16.79 21.75 4.81
C ILE A 169 -17.94 21.53 5.81
N ARG A 170 -17.66 20.98 7.00
CA ARG A 170 -18.74 20.66 7.96
C ARG A 170 -18.41 20.76 9.45
N ASN A 171 -19.45 20.64 10.28
CA ASN A 171 -19.39 20.54 11.74
C ASN A 171 -18.67 21.70 12.45
N GLY A 172 -18.43 22.81 11.75
CA GLY A 172 -17.87 24.02 12.34
C GLY A 172 -18.89 24.72 13.22
N VAL A 173 -18.47 25.18 14.40
CA VAL A 173 -19.34 25.84 15.39
C VAL A 173 -18.70 27.14 15.84
N THR A 174 -19.41 28.25 15.70
CA THR A 174 -19.00 29.51 16.33
C THR A 174 -20.02 30.01 17.34
N THR A 175 -19.54 30.42 18.51
CA THR A 175 -20.31 31.10 19.57
C THR A 175 -19.98 32.59 19.63
N SER A 176 -19.08 33.07 18.76
CA SER A 176 -18.69 34.47 18.64
C SER A 176 -19.42 35.13 17.47
N ALA A 177 -19.91 36.35 17.69
CA ALA A 177 -20.44 37.18 16.62
C ALA A 177 -19.36 37.56 15.58
N TYR A 178 -19.81 38.06 14.41
CA TYR A 178 -18.99 38.43 13.26
C TYR A 178 -18.24 37.22 12.65
N ARG A 179 -18.88 36.04 12.65
CA ARG A 179 -18.27 34.77 12.20
C ARG A 179 -19.28 33.84 11.53
N GLY A 180 -18.75 32.96 10.68
CA GLY A 180 -19.46 31.80 10.14
C GLY A 180 -19.08 30.55 10.92
N GLY A 181 -20.03 29.62 11.09
CA GLY A 181 -19.74 28.29 11.65
C GLY A 181 -18.82 27.48 10.72
N GLY A 182 -19.11 27.46 9.41
CA GLY A 182 -18.25 26.85 8.41
C GLY A 182 -17.04 27.74 8.11
N ILE A 183 -17.28 28.89 7.48
CA ILE A 183 -16.23 29.80 7.01
C ILE A 183 -16.53 31.24 7.40
N THR A 184 -15.51 31.93 7.91
CA THR A 184 -15.48 33.37 8.15
C THR A 184 -14.58 34.03 7.08
N ASN A 185 -15.16 34.79 6.15
CA ASN A 185 -14.45 35.42 5.02
C ASN A 185 -14.24 36.93 5.23
N TYR A 186 -12.98 37.35 5.24
CA TYR A 186 -12.48 38.72 5.27
C TYR A 186 -11.66 39.08 4.00
N GLY A 187 -11.73 38.23 2.95
CA GLY A 187 -11.00 38.40 1.69
C GLY A 187 -11.85 38.12 0.45
N THR A 188 -11.29 37.37 -0.51
CA THR A 188 -11.98 36.93 -1.72
C THR A 188 -12.08 35.41 -1.70
N LEU A 189 -13.30 34.88 -1.62
CA LEU A 189 -13.56 33.45 -1.50
C LEU A 189 -14.28 32.93 -2.74
N THR A 190 -13.80 31.81 -3.29
CA THR A 190 -14.50 31.05 -4.33
C THR A 190 -14.79 29.65 -3.81
N ILE A 191 -16.04 29.22 -3.88
CA ILE A 191 -16.51 27.86 -3.55
C ILE A 191 -16.98 27.21 -4.85
N GLN A 192 -16.40 26.07 -5.24
CA GLN A 192 -16.67 25.40 -6.52
C GLN A 192 -16.82 23.89 -6.37
N SER A 193 -17.93 23.30 -6.86
CA SER A 193 -18.20 21.85 -6.79
C SER A 193 -17.93 21.27 -5.39
N ALA A 194 -18.36 22.02 -4.37
CA ALA A 194 -18.10 21.76 -2.96
C ALA A 194 -19.40 21.76 -2.15
N ARG A 195 -19.35 21.20 -0.95
CA ARG A 195 -20.48 21.13 -0.03
C ARG A 195 -20.17 21.86 1.28
N VAL A 196 -21.04 22.75 1.72
CA VAL A 196 -20.96 23.42 3.04
C VAL A 196 -22.17 22.94 3.84
N THR A 197 -21.96 22.11 4.86
CA THR A 197 -23.05 21.38 5.53
C THR A 197 -22.90 21.24 7.04
N GLN A 198 -24.01 21.15 7.77
CA GLN A 198 -24.02 20.89 9.23
C GLN A 198 -23.15 21.86 10.06
N ASN A 199 -23.03 23.12 9.62
CA ASN A 199 -22.28 24.15 10.34
C ASN A 199 -23.21 25.09 11.14
N HIS A 200 -22.77 25.51 12.32
CA HIS A 200 -23.60 26.18 13.32
C HIS A 200 -23.00 27.53 13.79
N ALA A 201 -23.81 28.59 13.82
CA ALA A 201 -23.47 29.86 14.49
C ALA A 201 -24.41 30.10 15.68
N ASN A 202 -23.99 29.65 16.86
CA ASN A 202 -24.74 29.70 18.12
C ASN A 202 -24.37 30.97 18.92
N VAL A 203 -24.77 32.13 18.41
CA VAL A 203 -24.49 33.48 18.96
C VAL A 203 -25.66 34.05 19.79
N ALA A 204 -26.53 33.16 20.28
CA ALA A 204 -27.73 33.47 21.04
C ALA A 204 -27.47 34.42 22.22
N GLY A 205 -28.32 35.43 22.37
CA GLY A 205 -28.17 36.49 23.38
C GLY A 205 -27.32 37.68 22.95
N THR A 206 -26.58 37.62 21.83
CA THR A 206 -25.86 38.78 21.26
C THR A 206 -26.66 39.45 20.14
N ASN A 207 -26.44 40.76 19.92
CA ASN A 207 -27.20 41.58 18.96
C ASN A 207 -26.67 41.47 17.51
N TYR A 208 -25.90 40.43 17.16
CA TYR A 208 -24.87 40.56 16.14
C TYR A 208 -24.73 39.40 15.13
N TRP A 209 -23.94 39.75 14.13
CA TRP A 209 -23.72 39.15 12.82
C TRP A 209 -23.22 37.70 12.85
N GLY A 210 -23.64 36.89 11.88
CA GLY A 210 -23.01 35.60 11.61
C GLY A 210 -23.75 34.72 10.61
N ALA A 211 -23.24 33.52 10.34
CA ALA A 211 -23.90 32.53 9.50
C ALA A 211 -23.60 31.10 9.94
N GLY A 212 -24.50 30.14 9.68
CA GLY A 212 -24.18 28.73 9.87
C GLY A 212 -23.04 28.31 8.91
N GLY A 213 -23.28 28.42 7.61
CA GLY A 213 -22.31 28.09 6.56
C GLY A 213 -21.19 29.12 6.41
N ILE A 214 -21.42 30.22 5.68
CA ILE A 214 -20.39 31.23 5.37
C ILE A 214 -20.83 32.63 5.78
N TYR A 215 -20.02 33.30 6.58
CA TYR A 215 -20.13 34.74 6.87
C TYR A 215 -19.11 35.52 6.05
N THR A 216 -19.49 36.66 5.47
CA THR A 216 -18.58 37.55 4.74
C THR A 216 -18.64 38.98 5.25
N GLU A 217 -17.47 39.57 5.49
CA GLU A 217 -17.36 40.92 6.06
C GLU A 217 -17.45 42.04 5.00
N GLN A 218 -17.42 43.29 5.46
CA GLN A 218 -17.54 44.48 4.63
C GLN A 218 -16.53 44.53 3.47
N ASN A 219 -16.99 44.91 2.27
CA ASN A 219 -16.20 45.02 1.03
C ASN A 219 -15.55 43.70 0.54
N THR A 220 -15.97 42.53 1.04
CA THR A 220 -15.46 41.22 0.58
C THR A 220 -16.08 40.78 -0.75
N THR A 221 -15.50 39.74 -1.35
CA THR A 221 -16.10 39.03 -2.51
C THR A 221 -16.30 37.56 -2.19
N LEU A 222 -17.47 37.02 -2.56
CA LEU A 222 -17.80 35.60 -2.48
C LEU A 222 -18.37 35.13 -3.83
N ASN A 223 -17.75 34.12 -4.42
CA ASN A 223 -18.23 33.42 -5.61
C ASN A 223 -18.61 31.99 -5.24
N ILE A 224 -19.78 31.53 -5.64
CA ILE A 224 -20.28 30.17 -5.41
C ILE A 224 -20.70 29.59 -6.76
N THR A 225 -20.11 28.46 -7.14
CA THR A 225 -20.43 27.74 -8.39
C THR A 225 -20.64 26.25 -8.15
N ASN A 226 -21.66 25.67 -8.79
CA ASN A 226 -21.92 24.22 -8.81
C ASN A 226 -21.92 23.54 -7.41
N SER A 227 -22.32 24.27 -6.37
CA SER A 227 -22.08 23.87 -4.96
C SER A 227 -23.38 23.69 -4.16
N THR A 228 -23.29 22.90 -3.08
CA THR A 228 -24.41 22.60 -2.18
C THR A 228 -24.20 23.27 -0.83
N PHE A 229 -25.21 24.00 -0.36
CA PHE A 229 -25.25 24.61 0.97
C PHE A 229 -26.44 24.04 1.72
N ASP A 230 -26.22 23.12 2.65
CA ASP A 230 -27.33 22.41 3.29
C ASP A 230 -27.23 22.22 4.80
N SER A 231 -28.38 22.17 5.47
CA SER A 231 -28.45 21.79 6.89
C SER A 231 -27.62 22.69 7.83
N ASN A 232 -27.25 23.90 7.41
CA ASN A 232 -26.49 24.86 8.21
C ASN A 232 -27.44 25.74 9.04
N ILE A 233 -27.05 26.07 10.27
CA ILE A 233 -27.92 26.74 11.26
C ILE A 233 -27.27 28.01 11.80
N TYR A 234 -28.00 29.12 11.77
CA TYR A 234 -27.70 30.33 12.55
C TYR A 234 -28.69 30.44 13.72
N ASN A 235 -28.20 30.85 14.88
CA ASN A 235 -28.99 31.04 16.10
C ASN A 235 -28.52 32.30 16.85
N GLY A 236 -29.31 33.36 16.78
CA GLY A 236 -28.97 34.69 17.32
C GLY A 236 -30.14 35.68 17.27
N LYS A 237 -29.92 36.96 17.56
CA LYS A 237 -31.02 37.95 17.61
C LYS A 237 -31.38 38.57 16.26
N ALA A 238 -30.39 38.89 15.44
CA ALA A 238 -30.53 39.63 14.20
C ALA A 238 -29.28 39.47 13.33
N TYR A 239 -29.38 39.82 12.04
CA TYR A 239 -28.25 39.84 11.11
C TYR A 239 -27.56 38.47 10.89
N GLY A 240 -28.30 37.44 10.50
CA GLY A 240 -27.70 36.16 10.17
C GLY A 240 -28.42 35.34 9.11
N SER A 241 -27.83 34.20 8.75
CA SER A 241 -28.47 33.22 7.88
C SER A 241 -27.96 31.81 8.17
N GLY A 242 -28.80 30.79 8.01
CA GLY A 242 -28.34 29.41 8.08
C GLY A 242 -27.23 29.13 7.07
N GLY A 243 -27.46 29.39 5.78
CA GLY A 243 -26.48 29.19 4.71
C GLY A 243 -25.38 30.26 4.66
N VAL A 244 -25.67 31.40 4.02
CA VAL A 244 -24.68 32.47 3.74
C VAL A 244 -25.19 33.82 4.25
N TYR A 245 -24.34 34.56 4.98
CA TYR A 245 -24.63 35.94 5.39
C TYR A 245 -23.50 36.91 5.03
N SER A 246 -23.86 38.10 4.53
CA SER A 246 -22.91 39.14 4.16
C SER A 246 -23.22 40.50 4.78
N THR A 247 -22.18 41.23 5.19
CA THR A 247 -22.29 42.62 5.66
C THR A 247 -22.04 43.63 4.52
N GLN A 248 -21.79 44.89 4.89
CA GLN A 248 -21.91 46.05 4.00
C GLN A 248 -21.05 45.97 2.73
N SER A 249 -21.60 46.40 1.60
CA SER A 249 -20.85 46.54 0.33
C SER A 249 -20.17 45.26 -0.19
N ALA A 250 -20.54 44.07 0.31
CA ALA A 250 -20.02 42.81 -0.19
C ALA A 250 -20.51 42.52 -1.62
N THR A 251 -19.68 41.84 -2.42
CA THR A 251 -20.07 41.32 -3.74
C THR A 251 -20.28 39.82 -3.67
N ILE A 252 -21.46 39.34 -4.05
CA ILE A 252 -21.81 37.90 -4.04
C ILE A 252 -22.25 37.47 -5.43
N ASN A 253 -21.63 36.44 -5.99
CA ASN A 253 -22.08 35.80 -7.23
C ASN A 253 -22.37 34.32 -6.95
N VAL A 254 -23.58 33.86 -7.24
CA VAL A 254 -24.04 32.48 -7.06
C VAL A 254 -24.56 31.94 -8.38
N THR A 255 -24.01 30.83 -8.84
CA THR A 255 -24.39 30.18 -10.11
C THR A 255 -24.48 28.66 -9.95
N GLY A 256 -25.51 28.02 -10.52
CA GLY A 256 -25.58 26.55 -10.60
C GLY A 256 -25.64 25.85 -9.24
N SER A 257 -26.12 26.51 -8.18
CA SER A 257 -25.86 26.10 -6.79
C SER A 257 -27.14 26.01 -5.97
N THR A 258 -27.27 24.95 -5.17
CA THR A 258 -28.46 24.66 -4.37
C THR A 258 -28.26 24.99 -2.90
N PHE A 259 -29.25 25.66 -2.32
CA PHE A 259 -29.35 25.95 -0.90
C PHE A 259 -30.57 25.23 -0.32
N ASN A 260 -30.39 24.29 0.61
CA ASN A 260 -31.51 23.50 1.13
C ASN A 260 -31.46 23.14 2.62
N ASN A 261 -32.63 23.06 3.26
CA ASN A 261 -32.76 22.72 4.69
C ASN A 261 -31.96 23.62 5.66
N ASN A 262 -31.46 24.79 5.23
CA ASN A 262 -30.73 25.71 6.11
C ASN A 262 -31.71 26.48 7.00
N GLN A 263 -31.29 26.84 8.23
CA GLN A 263 -32.18 27.40 9.24
C GLN A 263 -31.68 28.70 9.87
N GLY A 264 -32.54 29.72 9.85
CA GLY A 264 -32.36 30.99 10.55
C GLY A 264 -33.18 31.05 11.84
N ILE A 265 -32.56 30.79 12.97
CA ILE A 265 -33.17 30.91 14.30
C ILE A 265 -32.91 32.32 14.85
N CYS A 266 -33.96 33.11 14.90
CA CYS A 266 -34.07 34.36 15.62
C CYS A 266 -34.56 34.09 17.05
N SER A 267 -33.77 34.43 18.08
CA SER A 267 -34.18 34.31 19.48
C SER A 267 -35.20 35.38 19.92
N GLU A 268 -35.34 36.45 19.12
CA GLU A 268 -36.20 37.60 19.40
C GLU A 268 -36.94 38.04 18.11
N PRO A 269 -37.80 37.17 17.54
CA PRO A 269 -38.37 37.40 16.21
C PRO A 269 -39.26 38.65 16.16
N THR A 270 -40.10 38.86 17.17
CA THR A 270 -41.05 39.97 17.28
C THR A 270 -40.49 41.22 17.96
N THR A 271 -39.45 41.12 18.80
CA THR A 271 -38.98 42.23 19.67
C THR A 271 -38.39 43.43 18.91
N TYR A 272 -37.89 43.20 17.70
CA TYR A 272 -37.27 44.23 16.86
C TYR A 272 -38.05 44.42 15.55
N PRO A 273 -39.16 45.20 15.56
CA PRO A 273 -39.83 45.60 14.33
C PRO A 273 -38.93 46.50 13.49
N TYR A 274 -38.62 46.04 12.29
CA TYR A 274 -38.27 46.89 11.14
C TYR A 274 -37.17 47.97 11.34
N SER A 275 -36.12 47.67 12.10
CA SER A 275 -34.87 48.47 12.11
C SER A 275 -33.61 47.63 11.91
N TYR A 276 -33.76 46.31 11.79
CA TYR A 276 -32.69 45.32 11.77
C TYR A 276 -32.98 44.30 10.65
N SER A 277 -31.93 43.81 9.97
CA SER A 277 -32.09 42.64 9.07
C SER A 277 -32.30 41.39 9.93
N LYS A 278 -33.25 40.54 9.55
CA LYS A 278 -33.69 39.40 10.35
C LYS A 278 -33.10 38.08 9.82
N PRO A 279 -32.89 37.06 10.67
CA PRO A 279 -32.25 35.83 10.23
C PRO A 279 -33.03 35.06 9.16
N SER A 280 -32.39 34.73 8.03
CA SER A 280 -32.98 33.90 6.97
C SER A 280 -32.50 32.44 7.02
N GLY A 281 -33.15 31.55 6.29
CA GLY A 281 -32.68 30.17 6.15
C GLY A 281 -31.44 30.06 5.26
N ALA A 282 -31.54 30.42 3.97
CA ALA A 282 -30.47 30.18 2.99
C ALA A 282 -29.48 31.33 2.80
N MET A 283 -29.97 32.54 2.51
CA MET A 283 -29.12 33.70 2.20
C MET A 283 -29.62 34.98 2.86
N GLY A 284 -28.71 35.77 3.45
CA GLY A 284 -29.04 37.06 4.06
C GLY A 284 -27.99 38.12 3.77
N THR A 285 -28.45 39.35 3.55
CA THR A 285 -27.58 40.50 3.27
C THR A 285 -27.91 41.71 4.13
N PHE A 286 -27.00 42.68 4.13
CA PHE A 286 -27.17 43.97 4.77
C PHE A 286 -26.35 45.06 4.11
N ARG A 287 -27.08 45.99 3.47
CA ARG A 287 -26.67 47.31 3.03
C ARG A 287 -25.57 47.37 1.97
N PHE A 288 -25.88 48.03 0.86
CA PHE A 288 -24.94 48.34 -0.23
C PHE A 288 -24.36 47.12 -0.94
N CYS A 289 -24.77 45.88 -0.62
CA CYS A 289 -24.26 44.69 -1.28
C CYS A 289 -24.61 44.69 -2.78
N THR A 290 -23.80 44.00 -3.58
CA THR A 290 -24.08 43.72 -5.00
C THR A 290 -24.16 42.22 -5.19
N VAL A 291 -25.34 41.70 -5.50
CA VAL A 291 -25.62 40.26 -5.53
C VAL A 291 -26.16 39.83 -6.88
N ARG A 292 -25.66 38.69 -7.38
CA ARG A 292 -26.21 37.96 -8.52
C ARG A 292 -26.45 36.51 -8.12
N VAL A 293 -27.67 36.02 -8.33
CA VAL A 293 -28.07 34.64 -8.15
C VAL A 293 -28.65 34.15 -9.48
N THR A 294 -28.07 33.07 -10.03
CA THR A 294 -28.31 32.64 -11.41
C THR A 294 -28.41 31.12 -11.50
N ASN A 295 -29.39 30.53 -12.21
CA ASN A 295 -29.51 29.07 -12.38
C ASN A 295 -29.36 28.32 -11.02
N SER A 296 -30.08 28.73 -9.98
CA SER A 296 -29.82 28.27 -8.60
C SER A 296 -31.11 27.94 -7.86
N THR A 297 -31.13 26.81 -7.14
CA THR A 297 -32.29 26.31 -6.39
C THR A 297 -32.23 26.62 -4.89
N PHE A 298 -33.36 27.05 -4.33
CA PHE A 298 -33.55 27.32 -2.89
C PHE A 298 -34.76 26.52 -2.41
N TYR A 299 -34.52 25.47 -1.63
CA TYR A 299 -35.54 24.46 -1.30
C TYR A 299 -35.60 24.12 0.20
N ALA A 300 -36.80 24.12 0.79
CA ALA A 300 -37.04 23.69 2.18
C ALA A 300 -36.20 24.41 3.26
N ASN A 301 -35.69 25.62 2.98
CA ASN A 301 -35.01 26.45 3.98
C ASN A 301 -36.05 27.07 4.93
N SER A 302 -35.66 27.35 6.17
CA SER A 302 -36.59 27.80 7.21
C SER A 302 -36.08 28.98 8.04
N SER A 303 -37.00 29.85 8.46
CA SER A 303 -36.74 30.91 9.45
C SER A 303 -37.92 31.02 10.42
N ASN A 304 -37.65 31.27 11.71
CA ASN A 304 -38.69 31.72 12.66
C ASN A 304 -38.81 33.26 12.70
N SER A 305 -38.32 33.94 11.65
CA SER A 305 -38.51 35.37 11.42
C SER A 305 -38.83 35.62 9.94
N TYR A 306 -38.09 36.48 9.25
CA TYR A 306 -38.38 36.93 7.88
C TYR A 306 -37.44 36.26 6.85
N GLY A 307 -37.99 35.86 5.70
CA GLY A 307 -37.22 35.31 4.57
C GLY A 307 -36.76 33.88 4.83
N GLY A 308 -37.63 32.90 4.59
CA GLY A 308 -37.29 31.48 4.73
C GLY A 308 -36.12 31.05 3.85
N ALA A 309 -36.11 31.46 2.57
CA ALA A 309 -34.92 31.38 1.72
C ALA A 309 -34.04 32.62 1.86
N ILE A 310 -34.51 33.78 1.38
CA ILE A 310 -33.67 34.97 1.16
C ILE A 310 -34.19 36.18 1.93
N GLN A 311 -33.31 36.88 2.65
CA GLN A 311 -33.57 38.20 3.23
C GLN A 311 -32.63 39.25 2.63
N ILE A 312 -33.20 40.24 1.95
CA ILE A 312 -32.50 41.36 1.31
C ILE A 312 -32.79 42.64 2.11
N TYR A 313 -31.77 43.48 2.36
CA TYR A 313 -31.90 44.62 3.27
C TYR A 313 -31.06 45.85 2.84
N TYR A 314 -31.65 46.76 2.05
CA TYR A 314 -31.04 47.97 1.48
C TYR A 314 -29.78 47.71 0.62
N ASP A 315 -29.80 46.70 -0.24
CA ASP A 315 -28.68 46.40 -1.15
C ASP A 315 -28.67 47.33 -2.37
N ASN A 316 -27.48 47.61 -2.91
CA ASN A 316 -27.32 48.49 -4.08
C ASN A 316 -27.95 47.85 -5.32
N SER A 317 -27.74 46.56 -5.53
CA SER A 317 -28.31 45.80 -6.64
C SER A 317 -28.35 44.33 -6.28
N TYR A 318 -29.55 43.76 -6.23
CA TYR A 318 -29.76 42.32 -6.05
C TYR A 318 -30.42 41.77 -7.31
N ASN A 319 -29.87 40.72 -7.92
CA ASN A 319 -30.30 40.22 -9.22
C ASN A 319 -30.58 38.72 -9.10
N ILE A 320 -31.82 38.29 -9.32
CA ILE A 320 -32.26 36.89 -9.27
C ILE A 320 -32.75 36.53 -10.68
N THR A 321 -32.09 35.54 -11.30
CA THR A 321 -32.30 35.16 -12.70
C THR A 321 -32.32 33.65 -12.81
N ASN A 322 -33.30 33.02 -13.48
CA ASN A 322 -33.35 31.56 -13.60
C ASN A 322 -33.24 30.84 -12.24
N CYS A 323 -33.95 31.28 -11.22
CA CYS A 323 -33.87 30.66 -9.89
C CYS A 323 -35.17 29.92 -9.55
N THR A 324 -35.05 28.83 -8.78
CA THR A 324 -36.19 28.04 -8.30
C THR A 324 -36.24 28.13 -6.78
N ILE A 325 -37.10 28.98 -6.24
CA ILE A 325 -37.23 29.28 -4.81
C ILE A 325 -38.56 28.71 -4.33
N VAL A 326 -38.57 27.47 -3.84
CA VAL A 326 -39.82 26.75 -3.52
C VAL A 326 -39.81 25.98 -2.21
N ASN A 327 -40.99 25.77 -1.62
CA ASN A 327 -41.18 25.04 -0.36
C ASN A 327 -40.40 25.60 0.86
N ASN A 328 -39.94 26.86 0.81
CA ASN A 328 -39.26 27.51 1.93
C ASN A 328 -40.27 28.11 2.92
N SER A 329 -39.89 28.22 4.19
CA SER A 329 -40.82 28.56 5.28
C SER A 329 -40.33 29.70 6.19
N ALA A 330 -41.24 30.57 6.57
CA ALA A 330 -41.05 31.65 7.51
C ALA A 330 -42.17 31.67 8.55
N THR A 331 -42.03 32.45 9.62
CA THR A 331 -43.14 32.79 10.52
C THR A 331 -43.51 34.27 10.51
N LEU A 332 -42.76 35.11 9.78
CA LEU A 332 -43.00 36.52 9.52
C LEU A 332 -42.55 36.83 8.07
N GLY A 333 -43.12 37.85 7.42
CA GLY A 333 -42.77 38.16 6.03
C GLY A 333 -43.14 37.03 5.05
N ALA A 334 -42.25 36.71 4.10
CA ALA A 334 -42.41 35.61 3.14
C ALA A 334 -41.52 34.41 3.46
N GLY A 335 -41.98 33.22 3.09
CA GLY A 335 -41.18 31.99 3.08
C GLY A 335 -40.10 32.01 2.00
N GLY A 336 -40.39 32.59 0.83
CA GLY A 336 -39.43 32.72 -0.27
C GLY A 336 -38.46 33.88 -0.05
N VAL A 337 -38.76 35.03 -0.63
CA VAL A 337 -37.90 36.22 -0.61
C VAL A 337 -38.54 37.35 0.20
N SER A 338 -37.82 37.82 1.22
CA SER A 338 -38.14 39.05 1.96
C SER A 338 -37.23 40.20 1.51
N TYR A 339 -37.83 41.35 1.18
CA TYR A 339 -37.13 42.50 0.62
C TYR A 339 -37.52 43.82 1.30
N ARG A 340 -36.52 44.67 1.54
CA ARG A 340 -36.71 46.06 1.96
C ARG A 340 -35.69 47.01 1.33
N SER A 341 -36.17 48.16 0.89
CA SER A 341 -35.35 49.31 0.54
C SER A 341 -36.17 50.60 0.56
N GLU A 342 -35.66 51.65 1.20
CA GLU A 342 -36.29 52.98 1.24
C GLU A 342 -35.56 53.99 0.32
N TRP A 343 -34.46 53.58 -0.33
CA TRP A 343 -33.56 54.47 -1.06
C TRP A 343 -33.68 54.30 -2.59
N ASP A 344 -33.64 55.41 -3.33
CA ASP A 344 -33.65 55.41 -4.79
C ASP A 344 -32.37 54.78 -5.37
N GLY A 345 -32.53 53.86 -6.32
CA GLY A 345 -31.43 53.14 -6.98
C GLY A 345 -30.98 51.86 -6.27
N TYR A 346 -31.57 51.53 -5.12
CA TYR A 346 -31.27 50.33 -4.32
C TYR A 346 -32.30 49.25 -4.63
N ASN A 347 -32.11 48.54 -5.74
CA ASN A 347 -33.17 47.80 -6.41
C ASN A 347 -32.96 46.27 -6.38
N LEU A 348 -34.07 45.53 -6.31
CA LEU A 348 -34.12 44.11 -6.67
C LEU A 348 -34.53 43.97 -8.14
N TYR A 349 -33.87 43.09 -8.88
CA TYR A 349 -34.13 42.77 -10.27
C TYR A 349 -34.47 41.27 -10.40
N LEU A 350 -35.75 40.94 -10.57
CA LEU A 350 -36.22 39.55 -10.71
C LEU A 350 -36.57 39.25 -12.17
N LYS A 351 -36.07 38.12 -12.68
CA LYS A 351 -36.40 37.64 -14.04
C LYS A 351 -36.41 36.12 -14.15
N ASN A 352 -37.30 35.58 -14.97
CA ASN A 352 -37.30 34.18 -15.40
C ASN A 352 -37.18 33.18 -14.24
N SER A 353 -37.82 33.46 -13.10
CA SER A 353 -37.63 32.72 -11.84
C SER A 353 -38.95 32.25 -11.22
N ILE A 354 -38.90 31.13 -10.49
CA ILE A 354 -40.03 30.55 -9.76
C ILE A 354 -39.91 30.90 -8.27
N LEU A 355 -40.93 31.54 -7.71
CA LEU A 355 -41.14 31.79 -6.29
C LEU A 355 -42.54 31.24 -5.93
N ALA A 356 -42.62 29.98 -5.50
CA ALA A 356 -43.88 29.24 -5.33
C ALA A 356 -43.84 28.21 -4.19
N ASP A 357 -44.99 27.73 -3.71
CA ASP A 357 -45.13 26.83 -2.57
C ASP A 357 -44.44 27.30 -1.27
N ASN A 358 -44.04 28.58 -1.15
CA ASN A 358 -43.37 29.08 0.05
C ASN A 358 -44.39 29.62 1.06
N THR A 359 -44.12 29.39 2.34
CA THR A 359 -45.10 29.65 3.41
C THR A 359 -44.62 30.64 4.46
N SER A 360 -45.54 31.44 4.97
CA SER A 360 -45.39 32.29 6.15
C SER A 360 -46.47 31.95 7.17
N ALA A 361 -46.05 31.48 8.35
CA ALA A 361 -46.94 30.99 9.40
C ALA A 361 -48.00 29.96 8.93
N GLY A 362 -47.68 29.17 7.89
CA GLY A 362 -48.57 28.17 7.29
C GLY A 362 -49.57 28.71 6.24
N SER A 363 -49.50 30.00 5.89
CA SER A 363 -50.18 30.58 4.72
C SER A 363 -49.20 30.79 3.57
N GLY A 364 -49.64 30.86 2.32
CA GLY A 364 -48.76 31.19 1.19
C GLY A 364 -48.29 32.65 1.22
N ASP A 365 -46.97 32.87 1.17
CA ASP A 365 -46.36 34.18 0.87
C ASP A 365 -44.93 33.91 0.33
N ASP A 366 -44.78 34.02 -0.98
CA ASP A 366 -43.53 33.75 -1.69
C ASP A 366 -42.63 34.99 -1.78
N PHE A 367 -43.24 36.17 -1.79
CA PHE A 367 -42.52 37.43 -1.90
C PHE A 367 -43.11 38.52 -1.01
N TYR A 368 -42.33 38.97 -0.03
CA TYR A 368 -42.71 40.03 0.90
C TYR A 368 -41.85 41.27 0.70
N ALA A 369 -42.41 42.32 0.10
CA ALA A 369 -41.89 43.66 0.27
C ALA A 369 -42.35 44.22 1.63
N TYR A 370 -41.42 44.83 2.38
CA TYR A 370 -41.72 45.40 3.71
C TYR A 370 -42.89 46.39 3.70
N ASP A 371 -42.90 47.29 2.73
CA ASP A 371 -43.95 48.28 2.49
C ASP A 371 -44.08 48.53 0.98
N SER A 372 -45.11 49.27 0.57
CA SER A 372 -45.32 49.61 -0.86
C SER A 372 -44.19 50.49 -1.42
N ALA A 373 -43.45 51.21 -0.57
CA ALA A 373 -42.26 51.97 -0.98
C ALA A 373 -41.13 51.04 -1.41
N SER A 374 -40.86 49.98 -0.63
CA SER A 374 -39.98 48.86 -1.00
C SER A 374 -40.51 48.13 -2.23
N GLY A 375 -41.83 47.90 -2.32
CA GLY A 375 -42.48 47.31 -3.49
C GLY A 375 -42.13 48.04 -4.80
N ASN A 376 -42.11 49.38 -4.76
CA ASN A 376 -41.74 50.25 -5.89
C ASN A 376 -40.23 50.28 -6.21
N ARG A 377 -39.36 49.58 -5.45
CA ARG A 377 -37.92 49.43 -5.75
C ARG A 377 -37.59 48.09 -6.45
N ILE A 378 -38.61 47.28 -6.73
CA ILE A 378 -38.46 46.00 -7.42
C ILE A 378 -38.65 46.21 -8.91
N THR A 379 -37.57 46.04 -9.67
CA THR A 379 -37.62 46.02 -11.13
C THR A 379 -38.05 44.63 -11.59
N ASP A 380 -39.27 44.59 -12.10
CA ASP A 380 -39.93 43.39 -12.61
C ASP A 380 -39.56 43.18 -14.09
N ASN A 381 -38.57 42.32 -14.36
CA ASN A 381 -38.05 42.09 -15.71
C ASN A 381 -38.76 40.93 -16.44
N GLY A 382 -39.86 40.42 -15.87
CA GLY A 382 -40.77 39.47 -16.52
C GLY A 382 -40.39 38.00 -16.44
N TYR A 383 -41.31 37.19 -16.96
CA TYR A 383 -41.26 35.72 -17.04
C TYR A 383 -41.14 35.04 -15.67
N ASN A 384 -41.68 35.66 -14.62
CA ASN A 384 -41.61 35.14 -13.26
C ASN A 384 -42.89 34.36 -12.90
N ILE A 385 -42.75 33.22 -12.22
CA ILE A 385 -43.88 32.57 -11.54
C ILE A 385 -43.81 33.02 -10.07
N VAL A 386 -44.79 33.80 -9.61
CA VAL A 386 -44.89 34.21 -8.20
C VAL A 386 -46.33 34.06 -7.71
N GLU A 387 -46.60 33.05 -6.88
CA GLU A 387 -47.98 32.70 -6.53
C GLU A 387 -48.62 33.72 -5.59
N TYR A 388 -47.97 33.97 -4.44
CA TYR A 388 -48.44 34.88 -3.41
C TYR A 388 -47.42 35.99 -3.15
N SER A 389 -47.89 37.21 -2.91
CA SER A 389 -46.99 38.34 -2.64
C SER A 389 -47.63 39.43 -1.78
N THR A 390 -46.84 39.93 -0.84
CA THR A 390 -47.17 41.08 0.00
C THR A 390 -46.47 42.35 -0.51
N ASN A 391 -47.22 43.45 -0.65
CA ASN A 391 -46.78 44.79 -1.09
C ASN A 391 -46.13 44.92 -2.48
N LYS A 392 -46.04 43.84 -3.28
CA LYS A 392 -45.64 43.87 -4.70
C LYS A 392 -46.70 43.15 -5.54
N THR A 393 -47.21 43.81 -6.58
CA THR A 393 -47.98 43.17 -7.66
C THR A 393 -47.03 42.80 -8.78
N TRP A 394 -47.08 41.57 -9.29
CA TRP A 394 -46.28 41.12 -10.43
C TRP A 394 -47.06 41.30 -11.73
N SER A 395 -46.39 41.88 -12.73
CA SER A 395 -47.01 42.28 -14.00
C SER A 395 -45.97 42.54 -15.10
N GLY A 396 -44.79 41.92 -15.00
CA GLY A 396 -43.82 41.88 -16.07
C GLY A 396 -44.32 41.04 -17.26
N THR A 397 -43.70 41.21 -18.42
CA THR A 397 -44.03 40.43 -19.61
C THR A 397 -43.82 38.94 -19.33
N GLY A 398 -44.87 38.12 -19.49
CA GLY A 398 -44.80 36.68 -19.27
C GLY A 398 -44.90 36.22 -17.81
N ASP A 399 -45.17 37.12 -16.87
CA ASP A 399 -45.39 36.71 -15.47
C ASP A 399 -46.66 35.86 -15.29
N ILE A 400 -46.59 34.92 -14.35
CA ILE A 400 -47.68 34.05 -13.93
C ILE A 400 -47.88 34.23 -12.41
N THR A 401 -49.12 34.49 -11.98
CA THR A 401 -49.44 34.89 -10.60
C THR A 401 -50.67 34.19 -10.05
N GLY A 402 -50.79 34.15 -8.72
CA GLY A 402 -51.78 33.31 -8.03
C GLY A 402 -51.35 31.83 -7.98
N ASN A 403 -52.11 31.00 -7.27
CA ASN A 403 -51.75 29.60 -7.03
C ASN A 403 -51.79 28.75 -8.32
N GLN A 404 -50.66 28.11 -8.63
CA GLN A 404 -50.42 27.33 -9.83
C GLN A 404 -50.47 25.83 -9.54
N ALA A 405 -51.67 25.27 -9.47
CA ALA A 405 -51.91 23.83 -9.25
C ALA A 405 -51.27 22.89 -10.31
N ASN A 406 -50.76 23.44 -11.42
CA ASN A 406 -50.01 22.74 -12.46
C ASN A 406 -48.53 23.17 -12.53
N LEU A 407 -47.97 23.74 -11.46
CA LEU A 407 -46.55 24.12 -11.43
C LEU A 407 -45.63 22.90 -11.57
N ASN A 408 -46.00 21.77 -10.96
CA ASN A 408 -45.38 20.46 -11.18
C ASN A 408 -43.84 20.49 -11.13
N VAL A 409 -43.26 21.22 -10.18
CA VAL A 409 -41.87 21.07 -9.75
C VAL A 409 -41.77 19.79 -8.91
N ASP A 410 -40.64 19.09 -8.94
CA ASP A 410 -40.46 17.89 -8.12
C ASP A 410 -40.56 18.23 -6.61
N SER A 411 -41.19 17.32 -5.87
CA SER A 411 -41.34 17.39 -4.42
C SER A 411 -40.02 17.23 -3.64
N GLN A 412 -38.95 16.72 -4.27
CA GLN A 412 -37.67 16.45 -3.62
C GLN A 412 -36.47 16.71 -4.55
N LEU A 413 -35.36 17.16 -3.95
CA LEU A 413 -34.06 17.29 -4.62
C LEU A 413 -33.54 15.91 -5.06
N GLN A 414 -33.05 15.83 -6.30
CA GLN A 414 -32.52 14.61 -6.91
C GLN A 414 -31.31 14.89 -7.82
N ASP A 415 -30.44 13.89 -7.98
CA ASP A 415 -29.47 13.82 -9.07
C ASP A 415 -30.21 13.64 -10.40
N ASN A 416 -30.62 14.75 -10.99
CA ASN A 416 -31.23 14.82 -12.31
C ASN A 416 -30.16 14.85 -13.42
N TYR A 417 -29.05 14.11 -13.23
CA TYR A 417 -27.85 14.05 -14.05
C TYR A 417 -27.04 15.37 -14.05
N SER A 418 -26.66 15.88 -12.87
CA SER A 418 -25.87 17.12 -12.77
C SER A 418 -24.38 16.91 -13.06
N LEU A 419 -23.74 17.85 -13.76
CA LEU A 419 -22.33 17.75 -14.18
C LEU A 419 -21.38 18.20 -13.04
N ASN A 420 -21.17 17.32 -12.06
CA ASN A 420 -20.57 17.65 -10.74
C ASN A 420 -21.26 18.86 -10.06
N GLY A 421 -22.58 18.97 -10.24
CA GLY A 421 -23.40 20.02 -9.62
C GLY A 421 -24.03 19.54 -8.31
N PRO A 422 -24.91 20.36 -7.71
CA PRO A 422 -25.79 19.92 -6.64
C PRO A 422 -26.85 18.92 -7.15
N ASP A 423 -27.60 18.32 -6.22
CA ASP A 423 -28.94 17.81 -6.51
C ASP A 423 -29.86 18.97 -6.90
N THR A 424 -30.86 18.73 -7.74
CA THR A 424 -31.73 19.80 -8.31
C THR A 424 -33.22 19.42 -8.20
N LEU A 425 -34.11 20.39 -8.39
CA LEU A 425 -35.55 20.13 -8.55
C LEU A 425 -35.89 20.09 -10.04
N ALA A 426 -36.49 18.98 -10.50
CA ALA A 426 -36.93 18.84 -11.88
C ALA A 426 -38.25 19.57 -12.12
N LEU A 427 -38.42 20.14 -13.32
CA LEU A 427 -39.74 20.40 -13.88
C LEU A 427 -40.32 19.09 -14.41
N LEU A 428 -41.51 18.72 -13.95
CA LEU A 428 -42.20 17.49 -14.36
C LEU A 428 -43.09 17.76 -15.58
N SER A 429 -43.45 16.69 -16.29
CA SER A 429 -44.25 16.78 -17.52
C SER A 429 -45.59 17.47 -17.28
N GLY A 430 -45.90 18.51 -18.06
CA GLY A 430 -47.10 19.33 -17.87
C GLY A 430 -46.95 20.45 -16.83
N SER A 431 -45.72 20.75 -16.37
CA SER A 431 -45.41 21.99 -15.66
C SER A 431 -45.68 23.22 -16.53
N ILE A 432 -46.33 24.23 -15.95
CA ILE A 432 -46.55 25.55 -16.58
C ILE A 432 -45.26 26.38 -16.78
N ALA A 433 -44.14 25.99 -16.17
CA ALA A 433 -42.86 26.67 -16.36
C ALA A 433 -42.16 26.27 -17.68
N ILE A 434 -42.58 25.16 -18.28
CA ILE A 434 -41.95 24.58 -19.48
C ILE A 434 -42.23 25.46 -20.71
N ASN A 435 -41.16 25.96 -21.33
CA ASN A 435 -41.15 26.83 -22.49
C ASN A 435 -41.96 28.14 -22.30
N ALA A 436 -42.10 28.57 -21.04
CA ALA A 436 -42.81 29.79 -20.66
C ALA A 436 -41.87 30.99 -20.35
N GLY A 437 -40.55 30.80 -20.38
CA GLY A 437 -39.55 31.81 -20.08
C GLY A 437 -39.23 32.78 -21.22
N ASP A 438 -38.24 33.66 -21.02
CA ASP A 438 -37.91 34.73 -21.99
C ASP A 438 -37.38 34.15 -23.33
N PRO A 439 -38.16 34.20 -24.43
CA PRO A 439 -37.73 33.66 -25.73
C PRO A 439 -36.65 34.52 -26.40
N ALA A 440 -36.42 35.75 -25.92
CA ALA A 440 -35.35 36.62 -26.39
C ALA A 440 -34.05 36.46 -25.58
N ASN A 441 -34.06 35.66 -24.51
CA ASN A 441 -32.91 35.36 -23.63
C ASN A 441 -32.14 36.63 -23.17
N THR A 442 -32.86 37.71 -22.89
CA THR A 442 -32.29 39.04 -22.64
C THR A 442 -31.83 39.21 -21.18
N ALA A 443 -30.73 39.96 -20.98
CA ALA A 443 -30.09 40.08 -19.67
C ALA A 443 -30.95 40.76 -18.60
N ASN A 444 -30.95 40.20 -17.40
CA ASN A 444 -31.52 40.80 -16.19
C ASN A 444 -30.51 41.81 -15.59
N ASN A 445 -30.68 43.10 -15.88
CA ASN A 445 -29.81 44.18 -15.38
C ASN A 445 -28.29 43.92 -15.64
N GLY A 446 -27.97 43.51 -16.86
CA GLY A 446 -26.60 43.14 -17.27
C GLY A 446 -26.17 41.71 -16.87
N THR A 447 -26.96 40.99 -16.07
CA THR A 447 -26.78 39.56 -15.80
C THR A 447 -27.43 38.76 -16.95
N ALA A 448 -26.61 38.22 -17.85
CA ALA A 448 -27.12 37.42 -18.98
C ALA A 448 -27.83 36.14 -18.50
N ILE A 449 -28.92 35.77 -19.16
CA ILE A 449 -29.59 34.48 -18.96
C ILE A 449 -28.64 33.39 -19.54
N PRO A 450 -28.12 32.44 -18.76
CA PRO A 450 -27.16 31.45 -19.26
C PRO A 450 -27.74 30.51 -20.32
N THR A 451 -26.89 30.06 -21.24
CA THR A 451 -27.25 29.11 -22.31
C THR A 451 -27.46 27.67 -21.81
N THR A 452 -27.25 27.43 -20.51
CA THR A 452 -27.51 26.16 -19.83
C THR A 452 -28.46 26.34 -18.66
N ASP A 453 -28.90 25.24 -18.06
CA ASP A 453 -29.60 25.19 -16.78
C ASP A 453 -28.62 25.02 -15.59
N GLU A 454 -29.13 24.79 -14.37
CA GLU A 454 -28.36 24.54 -13.13
C GLU A 454 -27.44 23.30 -13.22
N ARG A 455 -27.79 22.31 -14.04
CA ARG A 455 -27.00 21.07 -14.22
C ARG A 455 -25.89 21.23 -15.26
N GLY A 456 -25.96 22.27 -16.09
CA GLY A 456 -25.12 22.46 -17.28
C GLY A 456 -25.71 21.88 -18.57
N GLY A 457 -26.97 21.44 -18.57
CA GLY A 457 -27.68 21.04 -19.79
C GLY A 457 -28.04 22.24 -20.64
N THR A 458 -27.91 22.17 -21.97
CA THR A 458 -28.22 23.29 -22.87
C THR A 458 -29.72 23.53 -22.94
N ARG A 459 -30.14 24.80 -22.79
CA ARG A 459 -31.54 25.20 -22.94
C ARG A 459 -32.04 24.95 -24.38
N ASN A 460 -33.29 24.50 -24.52
CA ASN A 460 -33.79 23.76 -25.67
C ASN A 460 -35.20 24.23 -26.09
N GLY A 461 -35.24 25.16 -27.06
CA GLY A 461 -36.48 25.77 -27.54
C GLY A 461 -36.65 27.16 -26.94
N THR A 462 -37.80 27.43 -26.32
CA THR A 462 -37.94 28.60 -25.44
C THR A 462 -37.45 28.19 -24.06
N THR A 463 -36.55 28.98 -23.48
CA THR A 463 -36.05 28.82 -22.11
C THR A 463 -37.19 28.56 -21.12
N ASP A 464 -37.04 27.58 -20.25
CA ASP A 464 -37.97 27.31 -19.15
C ASP A 464 -37.82 28.38 -18.04
N ILE A 465 -38.90 28.65 -17.30
CA ILE A 465 -38.83 29.51 -16.11
C ILE A 465 -38.12 28.76 -14.98
N GLY A 466 -37.12 29.39 -14.35
CA GLY A 466 -36.39 28.83 -13.20
C GLY A 466 -35.04 28.19 -13.52
N ALA A 467 -34.52 27.46 -12.54
CA ALA A 467 -33.14 26.94 -12.55
C ALA A 467 -32.93 25.70 -13.44
N TYR A 468 -33.98 24.91 -13.63
CA TYR A 468 -33.99 23.65 -14.38
C TYR A 468 -34.56 23.84 -15.79
N GLU A 469 -34.12 23.05 -16.76
CA GLU A 469 -34.72 22.99 -18.09
C GLU A 469 -35.21 21.56 -18.44
N TYR A 470 -36.49 21.45 -18.78
CA TYR A 470 -37.14 20.22 -19.22
C TYR A 470 -36.65 19.80 -20.61
N ASN A 471 -36.30 18.52 -20.77
CA ASN A 471 -35.68 17.98 -21.98
C ASN A 471 -34.43 18.77 -22.46
N ALA A 472 -33.65 19.32 -21.53
CA ALA A 472 -32.39 19.99 -21.81
C ALA A 472 -31.46 19.13 -22.69
N GLY A 473 -30.87 19.77 -23.71
CA GLY A 473 -29.89 19.13 -24.57
C GLY A 473 -28.53 18.94 -23.89
N GLY A 474 -27.65 18.15 -24.50
CA GLY A 474 -26.23 18.08 -24.09
C GLY A 474 -25.94 17.47 -22.71
N ILE A 475 -26.95 17.04 -21.94
CA ILE A 475 -26.75 16.32 -20.67
C ILE A 475 -26.15 14.94 -20.94
N ILE A 476 -24.83 14.91 -20.95
CA ILE A 476 -24.00 13.72 -21.03
C ILE A 476 -23.66 13.31 -19.60
N THR A 477 -24.26 12.22 -19.11
CA THR A 477 -24.01 11.69 -17.75
C THR A 477 -22.51 11.65 -17.48
N GLN A 478 -22.04 12.43 -16.51
CA GLN A 478 -20.64 12.41 -16.11
C GLN A 478 -20.40 11.35 -15.06
N TYR A 479 -19.16 10.86 -15.01
CA TYR A 479 -18.72 9.89 -14.04
C TYR A 479 -17.44 10.35 -13.35
N THR A 480 -17.42 10.21 -12.03
CA THR A 480 -16.24 10.46 -11.20
C THR A 480 -15.34 9.23 -11.20
N LEU A 481 -14.04 9.46 -11.43
CA LEU A 481 -12.97 8.46 -11.27
C LEU A 481 -12.13 8.87 -10.06
N THR A 482 -12.40 8.30 -8.90
CA THR A 482 -11.68 8.54 -7.65
C THR A 482 -10.60 7.47 -7.48
N TYR A 483 -9.34 7.89 -7.53
CA TYR A 483 -8.19 7.03 -7.31
C TYR A 483 -7.57 7.38 -5.97
N SER A 484 -7.60 6.42 -5.04
CA SER A 484 -7.06 6.58 -3.68
C SER A 484 -5.84 5.68 -3.49
N ALA A 485 -4.96 6.04 -2.57
CA ALA A 485 -3.88 5.17 -2.10
C ALA A 485 -4.24 4.59 -0.73
N GLY A 486 -3.96 3.30 -0.55
CA GLY A 486 -3.86 2.69 0.77
C GLY A 486 -2.54 3.06 1.46
N ALA A 487 -2.32 2.51 2.65
CA ALA A 487 -1.09 2.77 3.40
C ALA A 487 0.18 2.34 2.64
N ASN A 488 1.25 3.13 2.83
CA ASN A 488 2.59 2.94 2.28
C ASN A 488 2.67 3.12 0.75
N GLY A 489 1.99 4.15 0.26
CA GLY A 489 2.05 4.61 -1.12
C GLY A 489 1.08 5.77 -1.37
N SER A 490 1.05 6.22 -2.61
CA SER A 490 0.34 7.42 -3.04
C SER A 490 -0.17 7.32 -4.48
N ILE A 491 -0.89 8.35 -4.93
CA ILE A 491 -1.36 8.51 -6.31
C ILE A 491 -0.68 9.73 -6.94
N SER A 492 -0.10 9.54 -8.12
CA SER A 492 0.47 10.62 -8.95
C SER A 492 -0.28 10.73 -10.28
N GLY A 493 -0.72 11.94 -10.63
CA GLY A 493 -1.65 12.21 -11.74
C GLY A 493 -2.95 12.85 -11.23
N THR A 494 -3.87 13.16 -12.15
CA THR A 494 -5.15 13.77 -11.78
C THR A 494 -6.04 12.74 -11.08
N SER A 495 -6.32 12.99 -9.81
CA SER A 495 -7.48 12.45 -9.08
C SER A 495 -8.10 13.63 -8.29
N PRO A 496 -9.44 13.71 -8.18
CA PRO A 496 -10.42 12.89 -8.88
C PRO A 496 -10.44 13.29 -10.36
N GLN A 497 -11.00 12.45 -11.22
CA GLN A 497 -11.27 12.83 -12.62
C GLN A 497 -12.78 12.87 -12.83
N THR A 498 -13.20 13.69 -13.79
CA THR A 498 -14.58 13.70 -14.27
C THR A 498 -14.55 13.53 -15.77
N VAL A 499 -15.29 12.54 -16.24
CA VAL A 499 -15.35 12.15 -17.65
C VAL A 499 -16.81 12.02 -18.08
N ASN A 500 -17.11 12.42 -19.31
CA ASN A 500 -18.45 12.22 -19.87
C ASN A 500 -18.67 10.74 -20.19
N SER A 501 -19.89 10.24 -20.10
CA SER A 501 -20.24 8.85 -20.43
C SER A 501 -19.67 8.40 -21.78
N GLY A 502 -18.92 7.30 -21.78
CA GLY A 502 -18.22 6.75 -22.94
C GLY A 502 -16.84 7.38 -23.23
N SER A 503 -16.39 8.34 -22.43
CA SER A 503 -15.05 8.94 -22.54
C SER A 503 -14.01 8.17 -21.70
N ASP A 504 -12.73 8.47 -21.93
CA ASP A 504 -11.61 7.90 -21.19
C ASP A 504 -11.11 8.86 -20.10
N GLY A 505 -10.61 8.30 -18.98
CA GLY A 505 -9.85 9.05 -17.98
C GLY A 505 -8.45 9.42 -18.45
N THR A 506 -7.76 10.25 -17.66
CA THR A 506 -6.31 10.43 -17.78
C THR A 506 -5.58 9.36 -16.96
N ALA A 507 -4.29 9.12 -17.26
CA ALA A 507 -3.51 8.12 -16.55
C ALA A 507 -3.13 8.56 -15.13
N VAL A 508 -3.30 7.67 -14.17
CA VAL A 508 -2.77 7.81 -12.80
C VAL A 508 -1.76 6.71 -12.49
N THR A 509 -0.74 7.05 -11.71
CA THR A 509 0.28 6.10 -11.25
C THR A 509 0.10 5.86 -9.76
N ALA A 510 0.01 4.59 -9.36
CA ALA A 510 0.13 4.19 -7.97
C ALA A 510 1.62 4.14 -7.62
N VAL A 511 2.10 5.08 -6.81
CA VAL A 511 3.51 5.21 -6.45
C VAL A 511 3.71 4.57 -5.07
N PRO A 512 4.54 3.52 -4.93
CA PRO A 512 4.83 2.93 -3.63
C PRO A 512 5.78 3.81 -2.81
N ASP A 513 5.68 3.73 -1.48
CA ASP A 513 6.70 4.28 -0.58
C ASP A 513 8.02 3.48 -0.70
N THR A 514 9.13 4.04 -0.22
CA THR A 514 10.43 3.35 -0.22
C THR A 514 10.36 2.05 0.59
N GLY A 515 10.76 0.93 -0.01
CA GLY A 515 10.67 -0.41 0.59
C GLY A 515 9.31 -1.09 0.43
N TYR A 516 8.43 -0.55 -0.41
CA TYR A 516 7.14 -1.15 -0.76
C TYR A 516 7.00 -1.30 -2.28
N HIS A 517 6.13 -2.22 -2.72
CA HIS A 517 5.69 -2.35 -4.10
C HIS A 517 4.17 -2.27 -4.22
N PHE A 518 3.71 -1.79 -5.37
CA PHE A 518 2.29 -1.83 -5.75
C PHE A 518 1.86 -3.27 -6.06
N VAL A 519 0.75 -3.71 -5.46
CA VAL A 519 0.22 -5.07 -5.59
C VAL A 519 -0.94 -5.11 -6.60
N ASN A 520 -1.98 -4.33 -6.33
CA ASN A 520 -3.21 -4.25 -7.11
C ASN A 520 -4.06 -3.05 -6.66
N TRP A 521 -5.01 -2.64 -7.49
CA TRP A 521 -6.15 -1.82 -7.08
C TRP A 521 -7.20 -2.69 -6.36
N SER A 522 -8.12 -2.07 -5.64
CA SER A 522 -9.17 -2.74 -4.85
C SER A 522 -10.17 -3.55 -5.67
N ASP A 523 -10.21 -3.37 -7.00
CA ASP A 523 -10.96 -4.18 -7.97
C ASP A 523 -10.17 -5.39 -8.53
N ASP A 524 -9.03 -5.72 -7.90
CA ASP A 524 -8.04 -6.71 -8.34
C ASP A 524 -7.28 -6.37 -9.65
N SER A 525 -7.41 -5.15 -10.20
CA SER A 525 -6.61 -4.70 -11.34
C SER A 525 -5.13 -4.51 -10.97
N THR A 526 -4.21 -4.93 -11.84
CA THR A 526 -2.76 -4.75 -11.67
C THR A 526 -2.16 -3.74 -12.65
N ALA A 527 -2.98 -2.89 -13.28
CA ALA A 527 -2.51 -1.85 -14.18
C ALA A 527 -1.83 -0.71 -13.40
N ASN A 528 -0.58 -0.40 -13.73
CA ASN A 528 0.13 0.76 -13.19
C ASN A 528 1.12 1.31 -14.25
N PRO A 529 0.93 2.53 -14.78
CA PRO A 529 -0.21 3.42 -14.54
C PRO A 529 -1.57 2.80 -14.95
N ARG A 530 -2.64 3.31 -14.36
CA ARG A 530 -4.03 2.95 -14.62
C ARG A 530 -4.73 4.04 -15.43
N THR A 531 -5.59 3.63 -16.34
CA THR A 531 -6.57 4.48 -17.03
C THR A 531 -7.85 3.68 -17.17
N ASP A 532 -8.97 4.20 -16.67
CA ASP A 532 -10.30 3.65 -16.94
C ASP A 532 -10.85 4.28 -18.22
N THR A 533 -11.22 3.44 -19.18
CA THR A 533 -11.61 3.84 -20.54
C THR A 533 -13.07 3.50 -20.85
N SER A 534 -13.69 4.26 -21.76
CA SER A 534 -15.08 4.12 -22.18
C SER A 534 -16.05 4.07 -20.98
N VAL A 535 -15.88 5.02 -20.06
CA VAL A 535 -16.46 4.99 -18.71
C VAL A 535 -17.98 5.10 -18.75
N VAL A 536 -18.68 4.12 -18.16
CA VAL A 536 -20.15 4.03 -18.11
C VAL A 536 -20.67 3.87 -16.67
N GLY A 537 -19.94 4.43 -15.70
CA GLY A 537 -20.26 4.41 -14.28
C GLY A 537 -19.11 4.97 -13.45
N ASN A 538 -19.40 5.50 -12.25
CA ASN A 538 -18.37 5.98 -11.32
C ASN A 538 -17.38 4.86 -10.97
N VAL A 539 -16.09 5.19 -10.92
CA VAL A 539 -15.01 4.30 -10.47
C VAL A 539 -14.46 4.86 -9.17
N SER A 540 -14.42 4.05 -8.12
CA SER A 540 -13.74 4.38 -6.86
C SER A 540 -12.85 3.21 -6.49
N VAL A 541 -11.54 3.41 -6.59
CA VAL A 541 -10.53 2.35 -6.41
C VAL A 541 -9.39 2.82 -5.51
N THR A 542 -8.81 1.85 -4.78
CA THR A 542 -7.71 2.07 -3.85
C THR A 542 -6.51 1.23 -4.27
N ALA A 543 -5.37 1.87 -4.51
CA ALA A 543 -4.09 1.19 -4.74
C ALA A 543 -3.60 0.55 -3.43
N ASN A 544 -3.28 -0.75 -3.49
CA ASN A 544 -2.78 -1.52 -2.35
C ASN A 544 -1.28 -1.77 -2.55
N PHE A 545 -0.52 -1.54 -1.48
CA PHE A 545 0.93 -1.71 -1.45
C PHE A 545 1.31 -2.79 -0.44
N ALA A 546 2.44 -3.45 -0.64
CA ALA A 546 3.00 -4.43 0.29
C ALA A 546 4.50 -4.17 0.48
N ILE A 547 4.98 -4.41 1.70
CA ILE A 547 6.39 -4.23 2.04
C ILE A 547 7.25 -5.26 1.29
N ASP A 548 8.40 -4.83 0.81
CA ASP A 548 9.40 -5.71 0.21
C ASP A 548 10.02 -6.61 1.28
N THR A 549 10.41 -7.82 0.87
CA THR A 549 10.98 -8.83 1.76
C THR A 549 12.23 -9.45 1.18
N HIS A 550 13.30 -9.47 1.96
CA HIS A 550 14.61 -9.99 1.58
C HIS A 550 14.90 -11.34 2.23
N SER A 551 15.71 -12.17 1.58
CA SER A 551 16.14 -13.47 2.13
C SER A 551 17.53 -13.40 2.75
N LEU A 552 17.64 -13.87 4.00
CA LEU A 552 18.90 -14.03 4.74
C LEU A 552 19.20 -15.52 4.85
N ASN A 553 20.30 -15.96 4.26
CA ASN A 553 20.67 -17.37 4.16
C ASN A 553 22.05 -17.60 4.77
N TYR A 554 22.12 -18.44 5.79
CA TYR A 554 23.35 -18.75 6.52
C TYR A 554 23.68 -20.24 6.34
N SER A 555 24.91 -20.55 5.92
CA SER A 555 25.44 -21.92 5.85
C SER A 555 26.58 -22.14 6.84
N ALA A 556 26.73 -23.37 7.34
CA ALA A 556 28.00 -23.81 7.91
C ALA A 556 28.89 -24.34 6.78
N GLY A 557 30.18 -24.01 6.81
CA GLY A 557 31.20 -24.75 6.08
C GLY A 557 31.42 -26.15 6.67
N SER A 558 32.48 -26.82 6.22
CA SER A 558 32.94 -28.06 6.85
C SER A 558 33.30 -27.82 8.32
N ASN A 559 33.23 -28.88 9.13
CA ASN A 559 33.78 -28.91 10.50
C ASN A 559 33.17 -27.91 11.50
N GLY A 560 31.96 -27.42 11.22
CA GLY A 560 31.14 -26.69 12.17
C GLY A 560 29.65 -26.83 11.88
N THR A 561 28.84 -26.13 12.66
CA THR A 561 27.38 -26.09 12.58
C THR A 561 26.87 -24.67 12.86
N LEU A 562 25.60 -24.40 12.55
CA LEU A 562 24.93 -23.16 12.94
C LEU A 562 23.82 -23.46 13.96
N THR A 563 23.58 -22.51 14.86
CA THR A 563 22.38 -22.46 15.71
C THR A 563 21.70 -21.10 15.56
N GLY A 564 20.37 -21.06 15.68
CA GLY A 564 19.54 -19.91 15.26
C GLY A 564 18.77 -20.20 13.96
N THR A 565 18.17 -19.17 13.37
CA THR A 565 17.33 -19.31 12.16
C THR A 565 18.17 -19.14 10.89
N THR A 566 18.60 -20.23 10.27
CA THR A 566 19.56 -20.18 9.15
C THR A 566 18.98 -19.77 7.79
N ALA A 567 17.66 -19.64 7.67
CA ALA A 567 16.98 -19.13 6.49
C ALA A 567 15.82 -18.23 6.95
N GLN A 568 15.92 -16.93 6.70
CA GLN A 568 15.00 -15.92 7.21
C GLN A 568 14.41 -15.11 6.04
N THR A 569 13.23 -14.55 6.27
CA THR A 569 12.57 -13.61 5.35
C THR A 569 12.23 -12.37 6.15
N ILE A 570 12.94 -11.28 5.87
CA ILE A 570 12.94 -10.04 6.66
C ILE A 570 12.32 -8.93 5.81
N ASN A 571 11.46 -8.11 6.42
CA ASN A 571 10.88 -6.94 5.76
C ASN A 571 11.97 -5.88 5.50
N TYR A 572 11.80 -5.08 4.45
CA TYR A 572 12.69 -3.95 4.15
C TYR A 572 12.93 -3.06 5.39
N GLY A 573 14.19 -2.69 5.64
CA GLY A 573 14.63 -1.86 6.75
C GLY A 573 14.54 -2.51 8.14
N SER A 574 14.11 -3.78 8.24
CA SER A 574 14.04 -4.52 9.51
C SER A 574 15.31 -5.34 9.78
N ASP A 575 15.49 -5.76 11.02
CA ASP A 575 16.66 -6.57 11.44
C ASP A 575 16.39 -8.09 11.33
N GLY A 576 17.46 -8.85 11.07
CA GLY A 576 17.47 -10.31 11.17
C GLY A 576 17.51 -10.81 12.62
N SER A 577 17.24 -12.11 12.80
CA SER A 577 17.47 -12.82 14.06
C SER A 577 18.89 -13.41 14.11
N ALA A 578 19.51 -13.38 15.29
CA ALA A 578 20.90 -13.79 15.49
C ALA A 578 21.17 -15.27 15.10
N VAL A 579 22.35 -15.52 14.53
CA VAL A 579 22.84 -16.87 14.15
C VAL A 579 24.26 -17.07 14.70
N THR A 580 24.44 -18.14 15.46
CA THR A 580 25.73 -18.51 16.09
C THR A 580 26.42 -19.59 15.27
N ALA A 581 27.67 -19.33 14.88
CA ALA A 581 28.57 -20.33 14.33
C ALA A 581 29.17 -21.18 15.47
N VAL A 582 28.97 -22.49 15.43
CA VAL A 582 29.38 -23.44 16.47
C VAL A 582 30.38 -24.43 15.87
N PRO A 583 31.70 -24.29 16.16
CA PRO A 583 32.73 -25.19 15.64
C PRO A 583 32.55 -26.63 16.14
N ALA A 584 33.06 -27.61 15.39
CA ALA A 584 33.26 -28.95 15.91
C ALA A 584 34.44 -28.98 16.91
N THR A 585 34.49 -30.00 17.76
CA THR A 585 35.64 -30.22 18.66
C THR A 585 36.94 -30.34 17.85
N GLY A 586 37.94 -29.52 18.18
CA GLY A 586 39.21 -29.40 17.45
C GLY A 586 39.29 -28.19 16.50
N TYR A 587 38.16 -27.53 16.21
CA TYR A 587 38.08 -26.41 15.27
C TYR A 587 37.77 -25.09 15.97
N SER A 588 38.19 -23.98 15.36
CA SER A 588 37.70 -22.63 15.66
C SER A 588 36.84 -22.10 14.53
N PHE A 589 35.89 -21.22 14.85
CA PHE A 589 35.30 -20.29 13.88
C PHE A 589 36.36 -19.24 13.53
N ILE A 590 36.39 -18.82 12.25
CA ILE A 590 37.36 -17.85 11.74
C ILE A 590 36.63 -16.59 11.29
N ASP A 591 35.84 -16.69 10.23
CA ASP A 591 35.02 -15.62 9.68
C ASP A 591 33.77 -16.17 8.98
N TRP A 592 32.86 -15.28 8.62
CA TRP A 592 31.86 -15.52 7.58
C TRP A 592 32.49 -15.27 6.20
N SER A 593 31.89 -15.79 5.14
CA SER A 593 32.39 -15.67 3.76
C SER A 593 32.42 -14.25 3.16
N ASP A 594 32.06 -13.23 3.94
CA ASP A 594 32.20 -11.79 3.68
C ASP A 594 33.20 -11.11 4.63
N SER A 595 34.00 -11.92 5.36
CA SER A 595 35.00 -11.55 6.36
C SER A 595 34.49 -10.80 7.60
N SER A 596 33.18 -10.85 7.89
CA SER A 596 32.68 -10.58 9.24
C SER A 596 33.17 -11.64 10.23
N THR A 597 33.66 -11.24 11.40
CA THR A 597 34.06 -12.14 12.50
C THR A 597 33.00 -12.24 13.60
N ASP A 598 31.79 -11.71 13.35
CA ASP A 598 30.73 -11.62 14.35
C ASP A 598 30.14 -13.01 14.68
N ASN A 599 30.15 -13.37 15.97
CA ASN A 599 29.60 -14.63 16.43
C ASN A 599 29.04 -14.51 17.87
N PRO A 600 27.71 -14.47 18.06
CA PRO A 600 26.66 -14.59 17.05
C PRO A 600 26.59 -13.39 16.09
N ARG A 601 26.31 -13.67 14.82
CA ARG A 601 26.06 -12.66 13.78
C ARG A 601 24.59 -12.23 13.80
N THR A 602 24.34 -10.94 13.60
CA THR A 602 23.02 -10.39 13.33
C THR A 602 23.13 -9.33 12.24
N ASP A 603 22.47 -9.55 11.10
CA ASP A 603 22.42 -8.58 10.00
C ASP A 603 21.24 -7.60 10.23
N THR A 604 21.52 -6.30 10.24
CA THR A 604 20.57 -5.23 10.61
C THR A 604 20.24 -4.32 9.43
N ASN A 605 19.11 -3.61 9.51
CA ASN A 605 18.61 -2.68 8.47
C ASN A 605 18.62 -3.30 7.05
N ILE A 606 17.92 -4.43 6.89
CA ILE A 606 18.00 -5.24 5.67
C ILE A 606 17.33 -4.54 4.48
N THR A 607 18.14 -4.21 3.47
CA THR A 607 17.71 -3.58 2.20
C THR A 607 18.05 -4.42 0.96
N SER A 608 18.63 -5.61 1.15
CA SER A 608 18.96 -6.56 0.10
C SER A 608 19.12 -7.98 0.66
N ASP A 609 19.17 -8.99 -0.23
CA ASP A 609 19.34 -10.40 0.16
C ASP A 609 20.78 -10.69 0.60
N VAL A 610 20.92 -11.42 1.72
CA VAL A 610 22.22 -11.81 2.31
C VAL A 610 22.40 -13.33 2.19
N SER A 611 23.59 -13.78 1.80
CA SER A 611 23.92 -15.20 1.68
C SER A 611 25.38 -15.46 2.08
N VAL A 612 25.60 -15.94 3.31
CA VAL A 612 26.94 -16.08 3.91
C VAL A 612 27.19 -17.48 4.48
N THR A 613 28.45 -17.89 4.51
CA THR A 613 28.88 -19.19 5.07
C THR A 613 29.88 -18.98 6.19
N ALA A 614 29.68 -19.61 7.34
CA ALA A 614 30.64 -19.62 8.44
C ALA A 614 31.79 -20.57 8.14
N ASN A 615 33.02 -20.06 8.21
CA ASN A 615 34.26 -20.79 7.98
C ASN A 615 34.86 -21.28 9.29
N PHE A 616 35.46 -22.47 9.26
CA PHE A 616 36.08 -23.11 10.41
C PHE A 616 37.44 -23.70 10.00
N ALA A 617 38.46 -23.54 10.85
CA ALA A 617 39.80 -24.09 10.64
C ALA A 617 40.26 -24.89 11.86
N ASP A 618 41.15 -25.86 11.64
CA ASP A 618 41.69 -26.72 12.69
C ASP A 618 42.65 -25.94 13.59
N ILE A 619 42.57 -26.18 14.89
CA ILE A 619 43.46 -25.60 15.92
C ILE A 619 44.21 -26.69 16.70
N THR A 620 44.16 -27.94 16.26
CA THR A 620 44.82 -29.08 16.89
C THR A 620 46.10 -29.47 16.15
N ALA A 621 47.19 -29.64 16.89
CA ALA A 621 48.46 -30.08 16.32
C ALA A 621 48.44 -31.59 16.02
N PRO A 622 49.10 -32.05 14.94
CA PRO A 622 49.22 -33.47 14.64
C PRO A 622 50.00 -34.19 15.75
N SER A 623 49.84 -35.52 15.85
CA SER A 623 50.57 -36.29 16.86
C SER A 623 52.08 -36.13 16.69
N VAL A 624 52.81 -36.11 17.79
CA VAL A 624 54.29 -36.16 17.77
C VAL A 624 54.71 -37.45 17.02
N PRO A 625 55.68 -37.39 16.08
CA PRO A 625 56.15 -38.59 15.39
C PRO A 625 56.94 -39.51 16.33
N GLY A 626 57.07 -40.79 15.96
CA GLY A 626 57.94 -41.71 16.69
C GLY A 626 59.41 -41.30 16.67
N ALA A 627 60.20 -41.84 17.58
CA ALA A 627 61.66 -41.66 17.57
C ALA A 627 62.26 -42.20 16.23
N PRO A 628 63.10 -41.43 15.54
CA PRO A 628 63.84 -41.89 14.36
C PRO A 628 64.75 -43.07 14.68
N SER A 629 64.80 -44.06 13.79
CA SER A 629 65.65 -45.24 13.91
C SER A 629 66.28 -45.63 12.57
N THR A 630 67.45 -46.24 12.64
CA THR A 630 68.21 -46.80 11.53
C THR A 630 69.13 -47.91 12.07
N THR A 631 69.81 -48.66 11.21
CA THR A 631 70.77 -49.69 11.64
C THR A 631 71.98 -49.04 12.32
N THR A 632 72.33 -49.49 13.53
CA THR A 632 73.45 -48.94 14.30
C THR A 632 74.07 -50.01 15.21
N PRO A 633 75.41 -50.06 15.35
CA PRO A 633 76.42 -49.37 14.55
C PRO A 633 76.35 -49.76 13.05
N THR A 634 76.83 -48.91 12.14
CA THR A 634 76.83 -49.19 10.70
C THR A 634 78.05 -48.61 9.97
N THR A 635 78.39 -49.21 8.82
CA THR A 635 79.37 -48.68 7.85
C THR A 635 78.72 -47.83 6.76
N ASP A 636 77.38 -47.80 6.67
CA ASP A 636 76.64 -46.94 5.75
C ASP A 636 76.69 -45.48 6.23
N THR A 637 77.44 -44.65 5.50
CA THR A 637 77.55 -43.21 5.77
C THR A 637 76.32 -42.41 5.31
N THR A 638 75.39 -43.03 4.60
CA THR A 638 74.15 -42.42 4.07
C THR A 638 72.87 -43.04 4.67
N PRO A 639 72.81 -43.27 6.00
CA PRO A 639 71.79 -44.14 6.60
C PRO A 639 70.38 -43.63 6.34
N THR A 640 69.48 -44.57 6.02
CA THR A 640 68.05 -44.29 5.89
C THR A 640 67.38 -44.39 7.26
N TRP A 641 66.85 -43.27 7.71
CA TRP A 641 66.08 -43.15 8.93
C TRP A 641 64.62 -43.45 8.67
N THR A 642 63.97 -44.10 9.63
CA THR A 642 62.54 -44.38 9.63
C THR A 642 61.94 -44.02 10.98
N TRP A 643 60.68 -43.59 11.02
CA TRP A 643 59.97 -43.34 12.27
C TRP A 643 58.51 -43.79 12.18
N THR A 644 57.84 -43.95 13.32
CA THR A 644 56.39 -44.14 13.33
C THR A 644 55.73 -42.85 12.84
N ALA A 645 54.92 -42.96 11.79
CA ALA A 645 54.22 -41.83 11.19
C ALA A 645 53.29 -41.14 12.20
N SER A 646 53.22 -39.82 12.12
CA SER A 646 52.21 -39.04 12.83
C SER A 646 50.81 -39.34 12.30
N THR A 647 49.81 -39.15 13.15
CA THR A 647 48.40 -39.11 12.76
C THR A 647 47.82 -37.74 13.11
N ASP A 648 46.88 -37.30 12.31
CA ASP A 648 45.98 -36.21 12.66
C ASP A 648 44.52 -36.65 12.47
N ASN A 649 43.62 -36.07 13.27
CA ASN A 649 42.18 -36.35 13.27
C ASN A 649 41.33 -35.18 12.72
N GLY A 650 41.93 -34.02 12.43
CA GLY A 650 41.26 -32.83 11.93
C GLY A 650 41.55 -32.56 10.45
N SER A 651 42.42 -31.58 10.16
CA SER A 651 42.75 -31.13 8.79
C SER A 651 43.52 -32.17 7.96
N GLY A 652 44.18 -33.12 8.63
CA GLY A 652 45.06 -34.14 8.05
C GLY A 652 46.50 -33.65 7.89
N LEU A 653 47.44 -34.57 7.70
CA LEU A 653 48.86 -34.22 7.53
C LEU A 653 49.12 -33.35 6.27
N HIS A 654 50.07 -32.41 6.38
CA HIS A 654 50.52 -31.58 5.26
C HIS A 654 51.07 -32.43 4.10
N ALA A 655 51.11 -31.87 2.88
CA ALA A 655 51.76 -32.51 1.73
C ALA A 655 53.28 -32.73 1.92
N THR A 656 53.91 -31.89 2.75
CA THR A 656 55.26 -32.08 3.32
C THR A 656 55.13 -32.05 4.84
N PRO A 657 54.79 -33.17 5.50
CA PRO A 657 54.36 -33.13 6.89
C PRO A 657 55.51 -33.16 7.89
N TYR A 658 56.68 -33.70 7.55
CA TYR A 658 57.77 -33.83 8.50
C TYR A 658 58.84 -32.76 8.31
N THR A 659 59.24 -32.10 9.39
CA THR A 659 60.51 -31.36 9.45
C THR A 659 61.51 -32.22 10.23
N VAL A 660 62.62 -32.57 9.60
CA VAL A 660 63.69 -33.39 10.18
C VAL A 660 64.89 -32.54 10.54
N GLU A 661 65.60 -32.92 11.60
CA GLU A 661 66.84 -32.27 12.06
C GLU A 661 67.88 -33.32 12.47
N TRP A 662 69.15 -33.07 12.14
CA TRP A 662 70.27 -33.90 12.60
C TRP A 662 71.50 -33.07 12.99
N SER A 663 72.28 -33.59 13.95
CA SER A 663 73.55 -33.01 14.42
C SER A 663 74.41 -34.09 15.12
N MET A 664 75.71 -33.83 15.29
CA MET A 664 76.55 -34.56 16.27
C MET A 664 76.29 -34.12 17.72
N ASP A 665 75.67 -32.95 17.92
CA ASP A 665 75.25 -32.45 19.23
C ASP A 665 73.88 -33.03 19.62
N SER A 666 73.84 -33.80 20.71
CA SER A 666 72.62 -34.42 21.25
C SER A 666 71.56 -33.42 21.71
N LEU A 667 71.97 -32.18 22.02
CA LEU A 667 71.09 -31.09 22.45
C LEU A 667 70.58 -30.23 21.29
N PHE A 668 71.11 -30.41 20.07
CA PHE A 668 70.77 -29.61 18.89
C PHE A 668 70.95 -28.09 19.10
N ILE A 669 72.01 -27.70 19.81
CA ILE A 669 72.41 -26.30 20.03
C ILE A 669 73.41 -25.86 18.94
N SER A 670 74.28 -26.76 18.49
CA SER A 670 75.25 -26.52 17.41
C SER A 670 75.17 -27.58 16.31
N GLY A 671 75.73 -27.28 15.13
CA GLY A 671 75.87 -28.22 14.01
C GLY A 671 74.57 -28.74 13.38
N VAL A 672 73.42 -28.14 13.71
CA VAL A 672 72.10 -28.63 13.27
C VAL A 672 71.88 -28.35 11.79
N ILE A 673 71.55 -29.41 11.04
CA ILE A 673 71.06 -29.36 9.66
C ILE A 673 69.57 -29.76 9.68
N SER A 674 68.74 -29.09 8.87
CA SER A 674 67.30 -29.37 8.78
C SER A 674 66.79 -29.38 7.34
N THR A 675 65.76 -30.20 7.08
CA THR A 675 64.98 -30.17 5.83
C THR A 675 63.58 -30.77 6.08
N THR A 676 62.76 -30.89 5.03
CA THR A 676 61.43 -31.53 5.11
C THR A 676 61.39 -32.88 4.41
N SER A 677 60.64 -33.85 4.96
CA SER A 677 60.28 -35.10 4.27
C SER A 677 58.78 -35.19 3.99
N THR A 678 58.43 -35.81 2.86
CA THR A 678 57.06 -36.15 2.45
C THR A 678 56.57 -37.48 3.02
N SER A 679 57.47 -38.31 3.58
CA SER A 679 57.18 -39.63 4.15
C SER A 679 57.75 -39.76 5.57
N ASN A 680 57.37 -40.82 6.29
CA ASN A 680 57.95 -41.18 7.59
C ASN A 680 59.34 -41.84 7.49
N THR A 681 60.09 -41.51 6.43
CA THR A 681 61.44 -41.97 6.15
C THR A 681 62.31 -40.82 5.62
N PHE A 682 63.63 -40.91 5.79
CA PHE A 682 64.60 -39.96 5.26
C PHE A 682 65.96 -40.61 5.05
N SER A 683 66.42 -40.69 3.81
CA SER A 683 67.81 -41.07 3.48
C SER A 683 68.70 -39.84 3.54
N GLN A 684 69.87 -39.94 4.16
CA GLN A 684 70.82 -38.83 4.27
C GLN A 684 71.31 -38.38 2.87
N PRO A 685 71.18 -37.09 2.50
CA PRO A 685 71.49 -36.61 1.15
C PRO A 685 73.00 -36.49 0.86
N SER A 686 73.83 -36.67 1.88
CA SER A 686 75.29 -36.58 1.85
C SER A 686 75.88 -37.50 2.91
N ALA A 687 77.06 -38.05 2.66
CA ALA A 687 77.76 -38.92 3.61
C ALA A 687 78.00 -38.20 4.95
N LEU A 688 77.54 -38.82 6.04
CA LEU A 688 77.86 -38.46 7.42
C LEU A 688 79.28 -38.94 7.76
N SER A 689 80.04 -38.13 8.49
CA SER A 689 81.37 -38.51 8.99
C SER A 689 81.30 -39.49 10.17
N GLU A 690 82.38 -40.24 10.38
CA GLU A 690 82.57 -41.14 11.52
C GLU A 690 82.25 -40.46 12.86
N GLY A 691 81.64 -41.21 13.79
CA GLY A 691 81.14 -40.70 15.06
C GLY A 691 79.66 -41.01 15.31
N THR A 692 79.09 -40.35 16.34
CA THR A 692 77.67 -40.49 16.70
C THR A 692 76.87 -39.29 16.17
N TRP A 693 75.79 -39.57 15.44
CA TRP A 693 74.84 -38.57 14.95
C TRP A 693 73.48 -38.77 15.59
N TYR A 694 72.83 -37.67 15.98
CA TYR A 694 71.49 -37.63 16.55
C TYR A 694 70.49 -37.09 15.52
N PHE A 695 69.27 -37.62 15.53
CA PHE A 695 68.23 -37.29 14.55
C PHE A 695 66.87 -37.14 15.24
N LYS A 696 66.12 -36.06 14.99
CA LYS A 696 64.78 -35.80 15.55
C LYS A 696 63.84 -35.27 14.46
N VAL A 697 62.53 -35.39 14.68
CA VAL A 697 61.51 -35.00 13.68
C VAL A 697 60.26 -34.41 14.34
N LYS A 698 59.61 -33.44 13.70
CA LYS A 698 58.29 -32.93 14.08
C LYS A 698 57.33 -32.99 12.89
N ALA A 699 56.03 -33.02 13.16
CA ALA A 699 54.97 -33.03 12.15
C ALA A 699 54.25 -31.67 12.01
N LYS A 700 53.63 -31.46 10.85
CA LYS A 700 52.70 -30.36 10.54
C LYS A 700 51.46 -30.90 9.81
N ASP A 701 50.30 -30.37 10.14
CA ASP A 701 49.02 -30.65 9.47
C ASP A 701 48.80 -29.75 8.23
N ALA A 702 47.63 -29.85 7.60
CA ALA A 702 47.27 -29.07 6.43
C ALA A 702 47.01 -27.58 6.77
N ASP A 703 46.43 -27.28 7.95
CA ASP A 703 46.10 -25.92 8.39
C ASP A 703 47.30 -25.17 9.04
N ASN A 704 48.46 -25.84 9.18
CA ASN A 704 49.77 -25.36 9.66
C ASN A 704 50.02 -25.44 11.18
N ASN A 705 49.21 -26.17 11.94
CA ASN A 705 49.48 -26.57 13.30
C ASN A 705 50.69 -27.54 13.35
N ILE A 706 51.58 -27.34 14.33
CA ILE A 706 52.90 -28.03 14.42
C ILE A 706 52.99 -28.85 15.71
N SER A 707 53.43 -30.11 15.62
CA SER A 707 53.70 -30.95 16.79
C SER A 707 54.99 -30.55 17.51
N ALA A 708 55.14 -30.98 18.76
CA ALA A 708 56.47 -31.07 19.37
C ALA A 708 57.39 -32.02 18.55
N TYR A 709 58.71 -31.91 18.74
CA TYR A 709 59.65 -32.87 18.18
C TYR A 709 59.53 -34.22 18.89
N SER A 710 59.83 -35.29 18.14
CA SER A 710 60.10 -36.63 18.67
C SER A 710 61.28 -36.61 19.65
N SER A 711 61.40 -37.67 20.45
CA SER A 711 62.68 -38.02 21.05
C SER A 711 63.75 -38.23 19.96
N SER A 712 65.00 -37.91 20.27
CA SER A 712 66.13 -38.09 19.35
C SER A 712 66.48 -39.57 19.19
N GLY A 713 66.58 -40.03 17.94
CA GLY A 713 67.32 -41.25 17.59
C GLY A 713 68.82 -40.99 17.49
N SER A 714 69.62 -42.05 17.40
CA SER A 714 71.07 -41.96 17.23
C SER A 714 71.63 -43.09 16.35
N VAL A 715 72.68 -42.79 15.57
CA VAL A 715 73.46 -43.76 14.78
C VAL A 715 74.95 -43.59 15.05
N VAL A 716 75.69 -44.70 15.10
CA VAL A 716 77.15 -44.73 15.17
C VAL A 716 77.71 -45.21 13.83
N ILE A 717 78.49 -44.35 13.18
CA ILE A 717 79.20 -44.65 11.92
C ILE A 717 80.61 -45.15 12.27
N TYR A 718 81.04 -46.27 11.69
CA TYR A 718 82.36 -46.89 11.91
C TYR A 718 82.84 -47.70 10.68
N SER A 719 84.02 -48.33 10.75
CA SER A 719 84.83 -48.61 9.55
C SER A 719 85.39 -50.04 9.35
N ASN A 720 85.04 -51.06 10.16
CA ASN A 720 85.62 -52.42 10.01
C ASN A 720 84.67 -53.58 10.44
N PRO A 721 84.54 -54.69 9.65
CA PRO A 721 83.68 -55.84 9.97
C PRO A 721 84.30 -56.86 10.94
N ALA A 722 83.47 -57.73 11.51
CA ALA A 722 83.83 -58.78 12.48
C ALA A 722 83.87 -60.20 11.84
N PRO A 723 84.56 -61.19 12.44
CA PRO A 723 84.77 -62.52 11.85
C PRO A 723 83.57 -63.49 12.03
N THR A 724 83.58 -64.57 11.24
CA THR A 724 82.51 -65.58 11.19
C THR A 724 82.42 -66.48 12.43
N PRO A 725 81.23 -67.02 12.77
CA PRO A 725 81.04 -67.86 13.96
C PRO A 725 81.57 -69.29 13.82
N THR A 726 81.81 -69.95 14.96
CA THR A 726 82.22 -71.36 15.06
C THR A 726 81.22 -72.24 15.83
N THR A 727 80.08 -71.68 16.22
CA THR A 727 78.96 -72.37 16.88
C THR A 727 77.75 -72.44 15.95
N PRO A 728 76.93 -73.53 15.98
CA PRO A 728 75.67 -73.58 15.24
C PRO A 728 74.74 -72.42 15.67
N PRO A 729 73.95 -71.84 14.74
CA PRO A 729 72.97 -70.81 15.07
C PRO A 729 71.84 -71.36 15.94
N GLU A 730 71.25 -70.49 16.76
CA GLU A 730 70.06 -70.82 17.55
C GLU A 730 68.81 -70.08 17.06
N THR A 731 67.86 -70.83 16.48
CA THR A 731 66.57 -70.28 16.05
C THR A 731 65.58 -70.17 17.22
N THR A 732 65.04 -68.98 17.42
CA THR A 732 63.98 -68.65 18.38
C THR A 732 62.66 -68.40 17.66
N ILE A 733 61.56 -68.95 18.18
CA ILE A 733 60.20 -68.77 17.63
C ILE A 733 59.38 -67.81 18.48
N LYS A 734 58.78 -66.79 17.85
CA LYS A 734 57.94 -65.77 18.51
C LYS A 734 56.56 -65.70 17.85
N PRO A 735 55.50 -66.27 18.47
CA PRO A 735 54.14 -66.10 17.97
C PRO A 735 53.47 -64.83 18.55
N ASP A 736 52.78 -64.02 17.74
CA ASP A 736 51.85 -62.99 18.24
C ASP A 736 50.40 -63.48 18.19
N PRO A 737 49.70 -63.63 19.35
CA PRO A 737 50.18 -63.41 20.71
C PRO A 737 50.99 -64.61 21.25
N ASP A 738 51.93 -64.37 22.18
CA ASP A 738 52.81 -65.43 22.73
C ASP A 738 52.05 -66.57 23.43
N ALA A 739 50.85 -66.28 23.93
CA ALA A 739 50.01 -67.20 24.65
C ALA A 739 48.57 -67.26 24.09
N PRO A 740 47.95 -68.45 24.00
CA PRO A 740 46.54 -68.59 23.65
C PRO A 740 45.66 -67.98 24.75
N LYS A 741 44.67 -67.17 24.36
CA LYS A 741 43.85 -66.37 25.30
C LYS A 741 42.79 -67.21 26.03
N GLN A 742 43.25 -67.94 27.05
CA GLN A 742 42.46 -68.54 28.14
C GLN A 742 41.20 -69.35 27.75
N ASP A 743 41.24 -70.08 26.64
CA ASP A 743 40.19 -71.05 26.29
C ASP A 743 40.83 -72.39 25.91
N ASN A 744 41.13 -73.20 26.94
CA ASN A 744 41.76 -74.52 26.88
C ASN A 744 42.99 -74.66 25.94
N GLY A 745 43.80 -73.62 25.84
CA GLY A 745 45.05 -73.62 25.05
C GLY A 745 44.91 -73.27 23.57
N TRP A 746 43.72 -72.88 23.09
CA TRP A 746 43.48 -72.56 21.68
C TRP A 746 43.62 -71.05 21.35
N TYR A 747 44.20 -70.75 20.19
CA TYR A 747 44.30 -69.41 19.62
C TYR A 747 43.00 -69.03 18.88
N LYS A 748 42.27 -68.04 19.40
CA LYS A 748 41.02 -67.49 18.82
C LYS A 748 41.19 -66.49 17.67
N LYS A 749 42.44 -66.12 17.38
CA LYS A 749 42.91 -65.34 16.22
C LYS A 749 44.10 -66.15 15.70
N VAL A 750 44.20 -66.37 14.39
CA VAL A 750 45.40 -66.99 13.80
C VAL A 750 46.63 -66.15 14.18
N PRO A 751 47.61 -66.71 14.93
CA PRO A 751 48.78 -65.96 15.29
C PRO A 751 49.68 -65.74 14.07
N ASP A 752 50.37 -64.61 14.10
CA ASP A 752 51.58 -64.40 13.30
C ASP A 752 52.72 -65.16 14.00
N VAL A 753 53.60 -65.78 13.23
CA VAL A 753 54.75 -66.53 13.75
C VAL A 753 55.99 -65.95 13.10
N ASP A 754 56.89 -65.42 13.93
CA ASP A 754 58.22 -65.02 13.53
C ASP A 754 59.26 -66.07 13.95
N LEU A 755 60.35 -66.14 13.18
CA LEU A 755 61.52 -66.97 13.42
C LEU A 755 62.75 -66.09 13.31
N GLU A 756 63.48 -65.94 14.41
CA GLU A 756 64.70 -65.13 14.52
C GLU A 756 65.89 -66.01 14.87
N ASN A 757 67.06 -65.73 14.30
CA ASN A 757 68.33 -66.32 14.73
C ASN A 757 69.07 -65.34 15.64
N ASP A 758 69.95 -65.88 16.48
CA ASP A 758 70.95 -65.16 17.25
C ASP A 758 72.12 -64.60 16.41
N GLN A 759 72.38 -65.19 15.23
CA GLN A 759 73.46 -64.81 14.30
C GLN A 759 73.04 -64.96 12.82
N GLU A 760 73.86 -64.48 11.88
CA GLU A 760 73.59 -64.62 10.43
C GLU A 760 73.57 -66.09 9.99
N ALA A 761 72.36 -66.60 9.72
CA ALA A 761 72.12 -67.94 9.22
C ALA A 761 70.78 -68.01 8.46
N THR A 762 70.65 -68.99 7.56
CA THR A 762 69.44 -69.18 6.74
C THR A 762 68.44 -70.06 7.48
N ILE A 763 67.22 -69.58 7.70
CA ILE A 763 66.16 -70.33 8.41
C ILE A 763 65.32 -71.16 7.42
N TYR A 764 65.08 -72.42 7.77
CA TYR A 764 64.20 -73.34 7.06
C TYR A 764 63.07 -73.82 7.96
N TYR A 765 61.87 -73.96 7.41
CA TYR A 765 60.68 -74.43 8.13
C TYR A 765 59.85 -75.43 7.33
N ARG A 766 59.03 -76.22 8.02
CA ARG A 766 57.97 -77.02 7.40
C ARG A 766 56.85 -77.32 8.39
N TRP A 767 55.66 -77.59 7.88
CA TRP A 767 54.51 -77.91 8.71
C TRP A 767 54.14 -79.39 8.62
N ASP A 768 53.87 -79.99 9.78
CA ASP A 768 53.34 -81.35 9.91
C ASP A 768 54.27 -82.36 9.22
N ASN A 769 53.72 -83.26 8.39
CA ASN A 769 54.46 -84.25 7.62
C ASN A 769 54.79 -83.77 6.18
N ASP A 770 54.95 -82.46 5.96
CA ASP A 770 55.42 -81.95 4.66
C ASP A 770 56.83 -82.53 4.36
N PRO A 771 57.02 -83.21 3.21
CA PRO A 771 58.32 -83.77 2.85
C PRO A 771 59.34 -82.71 2.42
N THR A 772 58.92 -81.46 2.20
CA THR A 772 59.76 -80.35 1.76
C THR A 772 60.07 -79.37 2.88
N TRP A 773 61.30 -78.85 2.88
CA TRP A 773 61.72 -77.72 3.70
C TRP A 773 61.59 -76.43 2.89
N HIS A 774 60.91 -75.43 3.46
CA HIS A 774 60.67 -74.13 2.85
C HIS A 774 61.61 -73.10 3.44
N LEU A 775 62.13 -72.21 2.60
CA LEU A 775 62.94 -71.06 3.04
C LEU A 775 62.04 -70.08 3.80
N TYR A 776 62.47 -69.64 4.98
CA TYR A 776 61.82 -68.57 5.71
C TYR A 776 62.23 -67.20 5.15
N THR A 777 61.26 -66.34 4.84
CA THR A 777 61.49 -65.01 4.25
C THR A 777 60.71 -63.90 4.97
N GLY A 778 60.39 -64.10 6.26
CA GLY A 778 59.63 -63.17 7.10
C GLY A 778 58.27 -63.71 7.59
N PRO A 779 57.58 -62.95 8.46
CA PRO A 779 56.48 -63.43 9.32
C PRO A 779 55.37 -64.19 8.60
N MET A 780 54.98 -65.33 9.17
CA MET A 780 54.08 -66.31 8.57
C MET A 780 52.87 -66.62 9.47
N LYS A 781 51.69 -66.84 8.88
CA LYS A 781 50.50 -67.24 9.64
C LYS A 781 50.58 -68.71 10.06
N ALA A 782 50.22 -69.01 11.31
CA ALA A 782 50.02 -70.39 11.73
C ALA A 782 48.83 -71.05 10.99
N LYS A 783 48.86 -72.38 10.81
CA LYS A 783 47.75 -73.12 10.22
C LYS A 783 46.55 -73.23 11.18
N ARG A 784 45.33 -73.25 10.63
CA ARG A 784 44.06 -73.50 11.37
C ARG A 784 43.88 -74.99 11.66
N GLY A 785 43.54 -75.34 12.90
CA GLY A 785 43.50 -76.72 13.40
C GLY A 785 44.60 -76.97 14.43
N GLN A 786 44.94 -78.25 14.64
CA GLN A 786 46.13 -78.66 15.37
C GLN A 786 47.25 -78.97 14.37
N HIS A 787 48.34 -78.22 14.42
CA HIS A 787 49.45 -78.30 13.47
C HIS A 787 50.81 -78.14 14.15
N THR A 788 51.85 -78.79 13.63
CA THR A 788 53.21 -78.70 14.18
C THR A 788 54.14 -77.99 13.19
N LEU A 789 54.74 -76.87 13.60
CA LEU A 789 55.81 -76.23 12.85
C LEU A 789 57.15 -76.86 13.26
N TYR A 790 57.90 -77.40 12.31
CA TYR A 790 59.30 -77.79 12.46
C TYR A 790 60.18 -76.72 11.83
N TYR A 791 61.31 -76.39 12.46
CA TYR A 791 62.22 -75.35 11.98
C TYR A 791 63.66 -75.61 12.43
N TYR A 792 64.62 -75.09 11.67
CA TYR A 792 66.05 -75.04 11.99
C TYR A 792 66.72 -73.93 11.17
N SER A 793 67.95 -73.56 11.53
CA SER A 793 68.78 -72.66 10.71
C SER A 793 70.14 -73.27 10.34
N SER A 794 70.73 -72.74 9.27
CA SER A 794 72.02 -73.18 8.74
C SER A 794 72.93 -71.97 8.49
N GLY A 795 74.08 -71.96 9.17
CA GLY A 795 75.13 -70.93 9.06
C GLY A 795 76.48 -71.50 8.60
N GLY A 796 76.47 -72.64 7.90
CA GLY A 796 77.66 -73.47 7.62
C GLY A 796 77.79 -74.69 8.53
N VAL A 797 77.07 -74.69 9.66
CA VAL A 797 76.68 -75.87 10.43
C VAL A 797 75.18 -75.77 10.69
N ASP A 798 74.46 -76.89 10.61
CA ASP A 798 73.01 -76.95 10.79
C ASP A 798 72.64 -77.03 12.28
N GLU A 799 71.61 -76.26 12.68
CA GLU A 799 70.94 -76.41 13.97
C GLU A 799 70.17 -77.74 14.06
N THR A 800 70.05 -78.31 15.26
CA THR A 800 69.15 -79.45 15.49
C THR A 800 67.69 -79.02 15.35
N VAL A 801 66.93 -79.71 14.49
CA VAL A 801 65.53 -79.40 14.19
C VAL A 801 64.65 -79.27 15.44
N LYS A 802 64.18 -78.05 15.68
CA LYS A 802 63.20 -77.67 16.71
C LYS A 802 61.78 -77.82 16.19
N ASN A 803 60.80 -77.82 17.10
CA ASN A 803 59.39 -77.86 16.74
C ASN A 803 58.46 -77.16 17.75
N LYS A 804 57.29 -76.71 17.29
CA LYS A 804 56.25 -76.06 18.08
C LYS A 804 54.86 -76.48 17.59
N VAL A 805 54.00 -76.95 18.50
CA VAL A 805 52.59 -77.27 18.20
C VAL A 805 51.71 -76.02 18.38
N PHE A 806 50.83 -75.79 17.41
CA PHE A 806 49.83 -74.73 17.38
C PHE A 806 48.42 -75.32 17.35
N TYR A 807 47.51 -74.73 18.14
CA TYR A 807 46.09 -75.09 18.22
C TYR A 807 45.26 -73.84 17.89
N VAL A 808 44.69 -73.74 16.70
CA VAL A 808 44.13 -72.49 16.16
C VAL A 808 42.70 -72.69 15.66
N ASP A 809 41.74 -71.96 16.23
CA ASP A 809 40.34 -71.92 15.78
C ASP A 809 39.82 -70.47 15.78
N ASP A 810 39.60 -69.92 14.58
CA ASP A 810 39.00 -68.61 14.34
C ASP A 810 37.58 -68.71 13.73
N THR A 811 36.95 -69.89 13.80
CA THR A 811 35.68 -70.14 13.11
C THR A 811 34.47 -69.59 13.88
N LYS A 812 33.91 -68.48 13.38
CA LYS A 812 32.62 -67.97 13.87
C LYS A 812 31.46 -68.83 13.35
N PRO A 813 30.47 -69.21 14.18
CA PRO A 813 29.34 -70.03 13.73
C PRO A 813 28.59 -69.42 12.54
N LYS A 814 28.47 -70.19 11.44
CA LYS A 814 27.75 -69.79 10.22
C LYS A 814 26.49 -70.63 10.02
N ILE A 815 25.32 -70.07 10.34
CA ILE A 815 24.04 -70.62 9.90
C ILE A 815 23.89 -70.36 8.39
N THR A 816 23.66 -71.41 7.60
CA THR A 816 23.33 -71.31 6.17
C THR A 816 22.30 -72.38 5.80
N ALA A 817 21.15 -71.97 5.26
CA ALA A 817 20.18 -72.87 4.65
C ALA A 817 19.57 -72.19 3.41
N LYS A 818 19.47 -72.92 2.29
CA LYS A 818 18.81 -72.45 1.07
C LYS A 818 17.35 -72.91 1.06
N SER A 819 16.48 -72.05 0.52
CA SER A 819 15.23 -72.39 -0.17
C SER A 819 14.37 -73.53 0.40
N PHE A 820 13.37 -73.18 1.20
CA PHE A 820 12.06 -73.83 1.17
C PHE A 820 10.95 -72.79 1.03
N THR A 821 9.80 -73.21 0.53
CA THR A 821 8.73 -72.31 0.07
C THR A 821 7.63 -72.11 1.12
N ALA A 822 7.03 -70.91 1.09
CA ALA A 822 5.73 -70.51 1.68
C ALA A 822 5.67 -69.89 3.10
N LEU A 823 4.79 -68.87 3.16
CA LEU A 823 4.08 -68.29 4.31
C LEU A 823 4.78 -67.34 5.32
N ALA A 824 4.09 -66.21 5.56
CA ALA A 824 4.08 -65.36 6.76
C ALA A 824 5.22 -64.37 7.13
N LYS A 825 5.27 -63.24 6.38
CA LYS A 825 5.36 -61.82 6.86
C LYS A 825 6.50 -61.32 7.80
N ASN A 826 7.16 -60.25 7.29
CA ASN A 826 7.67 -59.05 7.98
C ASN A 826 8.83 -59.16 9.01
N THR A 827 10.03 -58.83 8.54
CA THR A 827 11.14 -58.27 9.35
C THR A 827 11.14 -56.72 9.35
N THR A 828 11.91 -56.11 10.25
CA THR A 828 12.12 -54.65 10.34
C THR A 828 13.62 -54.33 10.52
N ASN A 829 14.08 -53.18 10.02
CA ASN A 829 15.39 -52.52 10.23
C ASN A 829 16.70 -53.07 9.58
N LYS A 830 17.16 -52.32 8.55
CA LYS A 830 18.51 -51.76 8.28
C LYS A 830 19.80 -52.45 8.82
N ILE A 831 20.87 -52.52 8.01
CA ILE A 831 22.10 -51.66 8.10
C ILE A 831 23.23 -51.95 7.05
N LYS A 832 23.74 -50.88 6.38
CA LYS A 832 25.10 -50.54 5.79
C LYS A 832 25.96 -51.63 5.05
N TYR A 833 27.05 -51.39 4.28
CA TYR A 833 27.92 -50.28 3.79
C TYR A 833 28.21 -50.48 2.25
N ARG A 834 28.56 -49.51 1.37
CA ARG A 834 29.74 -48.59 1.19
C ARG A 834 31.08 -49.34 0.97
N ILE A 835 31.99 -49.03 0.02
CA ILE A 835 32.16 -47.92 -0.97
C ILE A 835 32.05 -48.46 -2.44
N SER A 836 32.81 -48.22 -3.54
CA SER A 836 33.96 -47.36 -4.00
C SER A 836 34.05 -47.44 -5.57
N ASP A 837 34.87 -46.73 -6.38
CA ASP A 837 35.35 -45.32 -6.45
C ASP A 837 36.12 -45.07 -7.81
N LYS A 838 36.72 -43.87 -8.02
CA LYS A 838 37.63 -43.36 -9.09
C LYS A 838 37.07 -42.70 -10.40
N TYR A 839 37.33 -41.38 -10.47
CA TYR A 839 37.57 -40.45 -11.60
C TYR A 839 36.52 -40.07 -12.68
N SER A 840 36.01 -38.83 -12.54
CA SER A 840 35.91 -37.73 -13.52
C SER A 840 36.08 -38.02 -15.04
N SER A 841 35.30 -37.42 -15.96
CA SER A 841 35.13 -35.95 -16.06
C SER A 841 34.03 -35.50 -17.08
N LYS A 842 33.60 -34.23 -16.95
CA LYS A 842 32.95 -33.34 -17.97
C LYS A 842 31.82 -33.92 -18.88
N ALA A 843 30.53 -33.71 -18.51
CA ALA A 843 29.47 -33.11 -19.38
C ALA A 843 28.04 -33.02 -18.77
N ARG A 844 27.69 -31.82 -18.27
CA ARG A 844 26.38 -31.10 -18.27
C ARG A 844 25.00 -31.83 -18.42
N VAL A 845 24.05 -31.42 -17.53
CA VAL A 845 22.64 -30.96 -17.78
C VAL A 845 21.38 -31.81 -17.40
N ILE A 846 20.75 -31.42 -16.26
CA ILE A 846 19.29 -31.21 -15.96
C ILE A 846 18.30 -32.32 -15.41
N VAL A 847 18.03 -32.21 -14.09
CA VAL A 847 16.71 -32.11 -13.34
C VAL A 847 15.68 -33.28 -13.17
N LYS A 848 15.73 -33.94 -11.97
CA LYS A 848 14.78 -33.90 -10.79
C LYS A 848 13.33 -34.49 -10.80
N VAL A 849 12.82 -34.80 -9.57
CA VAL A 849 11.41 -34.77 -9.02
C VAL A 849 10.75 -36.06 -8.42
N LEU A 850 11.12 -36.34 -7.16
CA LEU A 850 10.30 -36.44 -5.91
C LEU A 850 9.01 -37.29 -5.77
N LYS A 851 8.82 -37.85 -4.55
CA LYS A 851 7.58 -38.11 -3.77
C LYS A 851 8.00 -38.41 -2.29
N ARG A 852 7.26 -38.23 -1.18
CA ARG A 852 5.84 -37.92 -0.87
C ARG A 852 5.74 -36.57 -0.07
N THR A 853 5.19 -36.27 1.13
CA THR A 853 4.50 -37.00 2.24
C THR A 853 3.64 -36.05 3.15
N LYS A 854 2.58 -36.60 3.78
CA LYS A 854 1.72 -36.11 4.91
C LYS A 854 1.56 -34.60 5.23
N VAL A 855 0.34 -34.10 4.93
CA VAL A 855 -0.59 -33.31 5.78
C VAL A 855 -0.04 -32.24 6.76
N LYS A 856 -0.13 -30.97 6.34
CA LYS A 856 -0.83 -29.85 7.02
C LYS A 856 -0.91 -28.68 6.03
N ILE A 857 -2.10 -28.15 5.73
CA ILE A 857 -2.26 -26.92 4.92
C ILE A 857 -3.38 -26.07 5.52
N LYS A 858 -3.05 -24.87 6.00
CA LYS A 858 -4.00 -23.76 6.22
C LYS A 858 -4.06 -22.92 4.95
N ASN A 859 -5.19 -22.23 4.79
CA ASN A 859 -5.43 -21.07 3.93
C ASN A 859 -5.41 -21.24 2.38
N LYS A 860 -6.58 -20.87 1.83
CA LYS A 860 -6.86 -20.16 0.57
C LYS A 860 -5.73 -19.99 -0.45
N TRP A 861 -6.03 -20.30 -1.72
CA TRP A 861 -5.54 -19.53 -2.87
C TRP A 861 -6.65 -19.31 -3.90
N ARG A 862 -6.57 -18.20 -4.63
CA ARG A 862 -7.45 -17.84 -5.76
C ARG A 862 -7.21 -18.77 -6.96
N VAL A 863 -8.13 -18.78 -7.93
CA VAL A 863 -7.97 -19.54 -9.19
C VAL A 863 -8.08 -18.58 -10.37
N ASN A 864 -7.02 -18.48 -11.16
CA ASN A 864 -7.06 -18.02 -12.54
C ASN A 864 -6.25 -19.00 -13.43
N GLN A 865 -6.30 -18.80 -14.75
CA GLN A 865 -6.03 -19.85 -15.74
C GLN A 865 -4.56 -20.29 -15.84
N ILE A 866 -4.34 -21.60 -16.06
CA ILE A 866 -3.06 -22.16 -16.57
C ILE A 866 -3.39 -23.26 -17.60
N GLY A 867 -2.77 -23.19 -18.78
CA GLY A 867 -2.82 -24.23 -19.81
C GLY A 867 -1.84 -25.38 -19.52
N PHE A 868 -2.24 -26.63 -19.76
CA PHE A 868 -1.43 -27.81 -19.43
C PHE A 868 -0.78 -28.45 -20.67
N MET A 869 0.55 -28.40 -20.75
CA MET A 869 1.30 -29.44 -21.47
C MET A 869 1.36 -30.73 -20.65
N ALA A 870 1.42 -31.88 -21.33
CA ALA A 870 1.29 -33.19 -20.69
C ALA A 870 2.61 -33.71 -20.10
N SER A 871 2.58 -34.15 -18.84
CA SER A 871 3.65 -34.95 -18.21
C SER A 871 3.10 -36.25 -17.61
N LYS A 872 3.93 -37.28 -17.50
CA LYS A 872 3.52 -38.68 -17.31
C LYS A 872 3.05 -38.97 -15.87
N VAL A 873 1.79 -39.38 -15.71
CA VAL A 873 1.21 -39.78 -14.41
C VAL A 873 1.12 -41.31 -14.30
N CYS A 874 1.97 -41.90 -13.46
CA CYS A 874 1.83 -43.30 -13.02
C CYS A 874 0.97 -43.36 -11.74
N TYR A 875 -0.02 -44.24 -11.70
CA TYR A 875 -0.77 -44.57 -10.48
C TYR A 875 -0.56 -46.04 -10.08
N ARG A 876 -0.67 -46.34 -8.79
CA ARG A 876 -0.55 -47.71 -8.26
C ARG A 876 -1.91 -48.38 -8.31
N ARG A 877 -1.96 -49.62 -8.78
CA ARG A 877 -3.02 -50.59 -8.49
C ARG A 877 -2.36 -51.80 -7.84
N ASP A 878 -3.06 -52.45 -6.94
CA ASP A 878 -2.55 -53.65 -6.29
C ASP A 878 -2.51 -54.80 -7.32
N LEU A 879 -1.44 -55.60 -7.26
CA LEU A 879 -0.97 -56.54 -8.30
C LEU A 879 -0.36 -55.89 -9.57
N GLY A 880 0.98 -55.77 -9.58
CA GLY A 880 1.82 -55.67 -10.79
C GLY A 880 2.06 -54.28 -11.40
N TRP A 881 3.30 -54.01 -11.81
CA TRP A 881 3.66 -52.87 -12.66
C TRP A 881 3.49 -53.21 -14.15
N VAL A 882 2.29 -53.06 -14.70
CA VAL A 882 2.07 -53.23 -16.15
C VAL A 882 2.33 -51.91 -16.88
N LYS A 883 3.41 -51.84 -17.68
CA LYS A 883 3.60 -50.75 -18.66
C LYS A 883 2.55 -50.87 -19.76
N THR A 884 1.55 -49.99 -19.80
CA THR A 884 0.57 -49.91 -20.90
C THR A 884 0.63 -48.54 -21.57
N ASN A 885 0.88 -48.50 -22.88
CA ASN A 885 0.93 -47.26 -23.68
C ASN A 885 -0.47 -46.71 -24.03
N LYS A 886 -1.53 -47.08 -23.30
CA LYS A 886 -2.91 -46.70 -23.64
C LYS A 886 -3.28 -45.35 -23.02
N LEU A 887 -3.71 -44.41 -23.86
CA LEU A 887 -4.18 -43.07 -23.44
C LEU A 887 -5.39 -43.18 -22.49
N ILE A 888 -5.20 -42.74 -21.25
CA ILE A 888 -6.31 -42.47 -20.32
C ILE A 888 -6.73 -41.01 -20.53
N SER A 889 -7.95 -40.78 -21.02
CA SER A 889 -8.51 -39.43 -21.10
C SER A 889 -9.28 -39.08 -19.82
N PHE A 890 -8.79 -38.08 -19.09
CA PHE A 890 -9.53 -37.47 -17.99
C PHE A 890 -10.57 -36.51 -18.57
N LYS A 891 -11.86 -36.82 -18.44
CA LYS A 891 -12.95 -35.92 -18.86
C LYS A 891 -13.60 -35.27 -17.64
N TYR A 892 -13.30 -34.00 -17.42
CA TYR A 892 -14.03 -33.13 -16.49
C TYR A 892 -15.49 -33.01 -16.93
N LYS A 893 -16.42 -33.26 -16.00
CA LYS A 893 -17.85 -32.98 -16.15
C LYS A 893 -18.45 -32.57 -14.81
N PRO A 894 -18.50 -31.26 -14.48
CA PRO A 894 -19.37 -30.80 -13.42
C PRO A 894 -20.82 -31.06 -13.83
N ARG A 895 -21.64 -31.47 -12.88
CA ARG A 895 -23.11 -31.55 -13.01
C ARG A 895 -23.71 -31.07 -11.69
N LEU A 896 -24.63 -30.11 -11.77
CA LEU A 896 -25.56 -29.89 -10.67
C LEU A 896 -26.49 -31.11 -10.57
N LYS A 897 -26.62 -31.63 -9.36
CA LYS A 897 -27.82 -32.34 -8.90
C LYS A 897 -28.12 -31.82 -7.50
N SER A 898 -29.36 -31.37 -7.28
CA SER A 898 -29.91 -31.08 -5.95
C SER A 898 -29.02 -30.17 -5.08
N GLY A 899 -28.54 -29.06 -5.64
CA GLY A 899 -27.80 -28.03 -4.89
C GLY A 899 -26.37 -28.38 -4.47
N LEU A 900 -25.78 -29.50 -4.91
CA LEU A 900 -24.37 -29.81 -4.68
C LEU A 900 -23.57 -29.93 -5.98
N TYR A 901 -22.32 -29.45 -5.93
CA TYR A 901 -21.31 -29.72 -6.93
C TYR A 901 -20.70 -31.11 -6.67
N VAL A 902 -20.90 -32.03 -7.61
CA VAL A 902 -20.32 -33.38 -7.55
C VAL A 902 -19.10 -33.43 -8.47
N LEU A 903 -17.91 -33.17 -7.93
CA LEU A 903 -16.66 -33.33 -8.68
C LEU A 903 -16.40 -34.82 -8.87
N SER A 904 -16.53 -35.30 -10.11
CA SER A 904 -16.34 -36.71 -10.45
C SER A 904 -15.23 -36.86 -11.48
N ILE A 905 -14.15 -37.54 -11.08
CA ILE A 905 -13.04 -37.91 -11.97
C ILE A 905 -13.23 -39.37 -12.38
N TYR A 906 -13.07 -39.62 -13.68
CA TYR A 906 -13.23 -40.95 -14.27
C TYR A 906 -12.04 -41.26 -15.18
N ALA A 907 -11.48 -42.46 -15.07
CA ALA A 907 -10.61 -43.03 -16.10
C ALA A 907 -11.45 -43.83 -17.11
N ARG A 908 -11.27 -43.57 -18.41
CA ARG A 908 -11.71 -44.44 -19.51
C ARG A 908 -10.52 -45.07 -20.20
N ASP A 909 -10.64 -46.34 -20.60
CA ASP A 909 -9.81 -46.90 -21.66
C ASP A 909 -10.33 -46.36 -23.01
N LYS A 910 -9.46 -45.67 -23.77
CA LYS A 910 -9.80 -45.14 -25.10
C LYS A 910 -10.11 -46.26 -26.11
N ALA A 911 -9.55 -47.46 -25.96
CA ALA A 911 -9.71 -48.56 -26.90
C ALA A 911 -11.07 -49.27 -26.78
N ASN A 912 -11.63 -49.32 -25.56
CA ASN A 912 -12.80 -50.13 -25.23
C ASN A 912 -14.00 -49.31 -24.72
N ASN A 913 -13.85 -47.97 -24.59
CA ASN A 913 -14.81 -47.00 -24.06
C ASN A 913 -15.36 -47.28 -22.63
N LYS A 914 -14.92 -48.37 -21.99
CA LYS A 914 -15.35 -48.83 -20.66
C LYS A 914 -14.73 -47.98 -19.55
N GLN A 915 -15.53 -47.71 -18.52
CA GLN A 915 -15.20 -46.78 -17.42
C GLN A 915 -14.61 -47.56 -16.24
N LEU A 916 -13.35 -47.29 -15.87
CA LEU A 916 -12.55 -48.22 -15.04
C LEU A 916 -12.72 -48.05 -13.52
N LYS A 917 -13.01 -46.83 -13.06
CA LYS A 917 -13.67 -46.50 -11.79
C LYS A 917 -14.00 -44.99 -11.77
N ALA A 918 -14.92 -44.61 -10.89
CA ALA A 918 -15.25 -43.23 -10.60
C ALA A 918 -14.72 -42.84 -9.21
N PHE A 919 -14.12 -41.66 -9.08
CA PHE A 919 -13.90 -41.02 -7.78
C PHE A 919 -14.71 -39.73 -7.74
N SER A 920 -15.86 -39.77 -7.05
CA SER A 920 -16.77 -38.64 -6.91
C SER A 920 -16.70 -38.08 -5.50
N LYS A 921 -16.23 -36.84 -5.35
CA LYS A 921 -16.27 -36.12 -4.08
C LYS A 921 -17.28 -34.98 -4.18
N ARG A 922 -18.26 -34.99 -3.27
CA ARG A 922 -19.31 -33.96 -3.18
C ARG A 922 -18.75 -32.78 -2.39
N PHE A 923 -18.97 -31.56 -2.88
CA PHE A 923 -18.59 -30.34 -2.19
C PHE A 923 -19.75 -29.34 -2.20
N ARG A 924 -19.91 -28.60 -1.10
CA ARG A 924 -20.85 -27.50 -0.98
C ARG A 924 -20.03 -26.22 -0.91
N ILE A 925 -19.96 -25.49 -2.02
CA ILE A 925 -19.36 -24.15 -2.04
C ILE A 925 -20.43 -23.20 -1.49
N ILE A 926 -20.16 -22.61 -0.33
CA ILE A 926 -21.02 -21.57 0.25
C ILE A 926 -20.40 -20.23 -0.16
N ALA A 927 -20.94 -19.62 -1.21
CA ALA A 927 -20.76 -18.19 -1.42
C ALA A 927 -21.60 -17.44 -0.37
N ASN A 928 -21.13 -16.28 0.09
CA ASN A 928 -21.72 -15.59 1.22
C ASN A 928 -22.97 -14.77 0.82
N THR A 929 -24.07 -15.44 0.47
CA THR A 929 -25.37 -14.80 0.17
C THR A 929 -26.13 -14.32 1.41
N LYS A 930 -25.49 -14.32 2.58
CA LYS A 930 -26.11 -14.13 3.90
C LYS A 930 -26.62 -12.70 4.18
N ASN A 931 -26.34 -11.75 3.28
CA ASN A 931 -26.64 -10.32 3.41
C ASN A 931 -27.69 -9.80 2.40
N TYR A 932 -28.26 -10.66 1.55
CA TYR A 932 -29.32 -10.27 0.61
C TYR A 932 -30.70 -10.71 1.10
N PRO A 933 -31.71 -9.82 1.16
CA PRO A 933 -33.05 -10.16 1.64
C PRO A 933 -33.79 -11.05 0.63
N ILE A 934 -34.83 -11.74 1.09
CA ILE A 934 -35.78 -12.41 0.20
C ILE A 934 -36.68 -11.34 -0.42
N LEU A 935 -36.67 -11.20 -1.74
CA LEU A 935 -37.56 -10.25 -2.43
C LEU A 935 -38.77 -10.94 -3.09
N ARG A 936 -39.87 -10.21 -3.18
CA ARG A 936 -41.18 -10.60 -3.72
C ARG A 936 -41.84 -9.44 -4.48
N PHE A 937 -42.88 -9.77 -5.24
CA PHE A 937 -43.77 -8.79 -5.87
C PHE A 937 -44.30 -7.75 -4.85
N LYS A 938 -44.29 -6.47 -5.25
CA LYS A 938 -44.54 -5.25 -4.46
C LYS A 938 -43.45 -4.82 -3.45
N ASP A 939 -42.31 -5.49 -3.37
CA ASP A 939 -41.17 -4.91 -2.65
C ASP A 939 -40.63 -3.69 -3.42
N ALA A 940 -40.29 -2.61 -2.71
CA ALA A 940 -39.65 -1.42 -3.27
C ALA A 940 -38.43 -1.03 -2.41
N ASN A 941 -37.21 -1.16 -2.96
CA ASN A 941 -35.94 -0.82 -2.27
C ASN A 941 -34.71 -0.99 -3.18
N ASN A 942 -33.53 -0.58 -2.70
CA ASN A 942 -32.27 -0.69 -3.44
C ASN A 942 -31.85 -2.12 -3.80
N TYR A 943 -32.28 -3.16 -3.08
CA TYR A 943 -32.03 -4.55 -3.51
C TYR A 943 -32.86 -4.91 -4.74
N VAL A 944 -34.03 -4.28 -4.96
CA VAL A 944 -34.79 -4.44 -6.21
C VAL A 944 -34.07 -3.77 -7.38
N LYS A 945 -33.44 -2.60 -7.20
CA LYS A 945 -32.57 -2.00 -8.24
C LYS A 945 -31.43 -2.95 -8.62
N ILE A 946 -30.77 -3.56 -7.62
CA ILE A 946 -29.71 -4.56 -7.81
C ILE A 946 -30.25 -5.83 -8.51
N LEU A 947 -31.47 -6.26 -8.19
CA LEU A 947 -32.14 -7.38 -8.87
C LEU A 947 -32.35 -7.08 -10.36
N GLN A 948 -32.95 -5.92 -10.68
CA GLN A 948 -33.22 -5.47 -12.06
C GLN A 948 -31.93 -5.34 -12.88
N GLN A 949 -30.89 -4.72 -12.31
CA GLN A 949 -29.55 -4.65 -12.90
C GLN A 949 -28.99 -6.05 -13.23
N ARG A 950 -29.08 -7.01 -12.30
CA ARG A 950 -28.59 -8.38 -12.54
C ARG A 950 -29.44 -9.14 -13.57
N LEU A 951 -30.76 -8.92 -13.62
CA LEU A 951 -31.63 -9.49 -14.66
C LEU A 951 -31.18 -9.02 -16.06
N ASN A 952 -30.92 -7.72 -16.21
CA ASN A 952 -30.38 -7.13 -17.44
C ASN A 952 -29.04 -7.75 -17.85
N MET A 953 -28.08 -7.86 -16.91
CA MET A 953 -26.79 -8.54 -17.16
C MET A 953 -26.96 -10.00 -17.64
N HIS A 954 -27.99 -10.71 -17.14
CA HIS A 954 -28.30 -12.09 -17.54
C HIS A 954 -29.22 -12.19 -18.77
N ARG A 955 -29.33 -11.11 -19.56
CA ARG A 955 -30.14 -10.98 -20.79
C ARG A 955 -31.64 -11.24 -20.56
N VAL A 956 -32.18 -10.65 -19.50
CA VAL A 956 -33.61 -10.56 -19.23
C VAL A 956 -33.92 -9.09 -18.99
N THR A 957 -34.31 -8.40 -20.06
CA THR A 957 -34.53 -6.95 -20.04
C THR A 957 -35.70 -6.59 -19.13
N VAL A 958 -35.43 -5.74 -18.14
CA VAL A 958 -36.39 -5.08 -17.26
C VAL A 958 -35.94 -3.65 -16.96
N LYS A 959 -36.88 -2.73 -16.76
CA LYS A 959 -36.67 -1.40 -16.18
C LYS A 959 -35.92 -1.48 -14.85
N ILE A 960 -35.10 -0.47 -14.55
CA ILE A 960 -34.37 -0.34 -13.27
C ILE A 960 -34.90 0.89 -12.54
N ASP A 961 -35.91 0.70 -11.70
CA ASP A 961 -36.56 1.74 -10.89
C ASP A 961 -36.51 1.44 -9.38
N GLY A 962 -36.31 0.17 -9.00
CA GLY A 962 -36.34 -0.29 -7.62
C GLY A 962 -37.69 -0.81 -7.13
N VAL A 963 -38.65 -1.05 -8.03
CA VAL A 963 -39.99 -1.55 -7.68
C VAL A 963 -40.25 -2.93 -8.29
N PHE A 964 -40.66 -3.89 -7.47
CA PHE A 964 -40.87 -5.28 -7.88
C PHE A 964 -42.29 -5.46 -8.43
N GLU A 965 -42.58 -4.83 -9.56
CA GLU A 965 -43.86 -4.91 -10.26
C GLU A 965 -43.89 -6.02 -11.31
N GLU A 966 -44.86 -6.00 -12.25
CA GLU A 966 -45.10 -7.10 -13.18
C GLU A 966 -43.93 -7.37 -14.13
N GLU A 967 -43.24 -6.31 -14.59
CA GLU A 967 -42.05 -6.42 -15.43
C GLU A 967 -40.90 -7.12 -14.68
N THR A 968 -40.60 -6.67 -13.46
CA THR A 968 -39.62 -7.30 -12.57
C THR A 968 -40.00 -8.75 -12.25
N LEU A 969 -41.28 -9.04 -11.99
CA LEU A 969 -41.78 -10.39 -11.73
C LEU A 969 -41.67 -11.31 -12.96
N TRP A 970 -42.00 -10.82 -14.15
CA TRP A 970 -41.76 -11.53 -15.40
C TRP A 970 -40.27 -11.83 -15.57
N GLY A 971 -39.40 -10.85 -15.30
CA GLY A 971 -37.96 -11.01 -15.40
C GLY A 971 -37.42 -12.08 -14.44
N VAL A 972 -37.88 -12.09 -13.18
CA VAL A 972 -37.54 -13.15 -12.20
C VAL A 972 -38.05 -14.51 -12.67
N ARG A 973 -39.32 -14.61 -13.10
CA ARG A 973 -39.92 -15.85 -13.61
C ARG A 973 -39.10 -16.43 -14.78
N GLU A 974 -38.74 -15.62 -15.75
CA GLU A 974 -37.95 -16.03 -16.92
C GLU A 974 -36.50 -16.41 -16.54
N PHE A 975 -35.83 -15.60 -15.71
CA PHE A 975 -34.49 -15.91 -15.20
C PHE A 975 -34.45 -17.26 -14.47
N LYS A 976 -35.46 -17.55 -13.65
CA LYS A 976 -35.61 -18.78 -12.86
C LYS A 976 -36.04 -19.97 -13.73
N SER A 977 -36.90 -19.75 -14.73
CA SER A 977 -37.31 -20.74 -15.75
C SER A 977 -36.10 -21.27 -16.52
N ARG A 978 -35.29 -20.36 -17.12
CA ARG A 978 -34.04 -20.69 -17.84
C ARG A 978 -33.05 -21.52 -17.00
N ARG A 979 -33.14 -21.44 -15.66
CA ARG A 979 -32.23 -22.10 -14.70
C ARG A 979 -32.88 -23.25 -13.91
N LYS A 980 -34.15 -23.57 -14.17
CA LYS A 980 -34.95 -24.63 -13.51
C LYS A 980 -34.98 -24.51 -11.97
N LEU A 981 -35.17 -23.29 -11.47
CA LEU A 981 -35.28 -23.00 -10.04
C LEU A 981 -36.74 -23.10 -9.55
N SER A 982 -36.92 -23.53 -8.30
CA SER A 982 -38.22 -23.60 -7.62
C SER A 982 -38.72 -22.24 -7.13
N ASN A 983 -40.03 -22.13 -6.91
CA ASN A 983 -40.73 -20.94 -6.42
C ASN A 983 -40.48 -19.70 -7.30
N PRO A 984 -41.11 -19.61 -8.50
CA PRO A 984 -40.71 -18.67 -9.55
C PRO A 984 -40.96 -17.19 -9.22
N ASP A 985 -41.75 -16.90 -8.20
CA ASP A 985 -42.23 -15.54 -7.87
C ASP A 985 -41.45 -14.87 -6.73
N VAL A 986 -40.40 -15.54 -6.23
CA VAL A 986 -39.61 -15.12 -5.06
C VAL A 986 -38.12 -15.19 -5.38
N VAL A 987 -37.40 -14.11 -5.10
CA VAL A 987 -35.94 -14.06 -5.18
C VAL A 987 -35.37 -14.50 -3.84
N ASP A 988 -35.07 -15.79 -3.74
CA ASP A 988 -34.45 -16.42 -2.59
C ASP A 988 -32.91 -16.40 -2.68
N ALA A 989 -32.23 -16.87 -1.63
CA ALA A 989 -30.76 -16.95 -1.60
C ALA A 989 -30.14 -17.78 -2.75
N ASN A 990 -30.88 -18.74 -3.34
CA ASN A 990 -30.44 -19.50 -4.51
C ASN A 990 -30.55 -18.67 -5.80
N THR A 991 -31.63 -17.89 -5.94
CA THR A 991 -31.82 -16.94 -7.05
C THR A 991 -30.75 -15.85 -6.99
N TRP A 992 -30.52 -15.26 -5.81
CA TRP A 992 -29.44 -14.29 -5.57
C TRP A 992 -28.06 -14.82 -5.92
N TYR A 993 -27.72 -16.05 -5.51
CA TYR A 993 -26.43 -16.67 -5.83
C TYR A 993 -26.18 -16.71 -7.35
N LEU A 994 -27.20 -17.03 -8.14
CA LEU A 994 -27.09 -17.16 -9.58
C LEU A 994 -27.12 -15.81 -10.30
N LEU A 995 -27.88 -14.82 -9.81
CA LEU A 995 -27.85 -13.43 -10.28
C LEU A 995 -26.45 -12.82 -10.09
N MET A 996 -25.83 -13.07 -8.93
CA MET A 996 -24.49 -12.57 -8.57
C MET A 996 -23.33 -13.39 -9.17
N SER A 997 -23.60 -14.57 -9.74
CA SER A 997 -22.57 -15.36 -10.42
C SER A 997 -22.22 -14.73 -11.77
N ALA A 998 -20.92 -14.62 -12.07
CA ALA A 998 -20.40 -13.89 -13.23
C ALA A 998 -20.97 -14.40 -14.57
N VAL A 999 -21.30 -13.47 -15.46
CA VAL A 999 -21.77 -13.76 -16.83
C VAL A 999 -20.56 -14.20 -17.66
N GLY A 1000 -20.41 -15.51 -17.83
CA GLY A 1000 -19.23 -16.09 -18.46
C GLY A 1000 -19.06 -15.75 -19.95
N LYS A 1001 -17.89 -15.18 -20.27
CA LYS A 1001 -17.13 -15.54 -21.48
C LYS A 1001 -16.08 -16.59 -21.08
#